data_AF-A0A1H6V3P5-F1
#
_entry.id   AF-A0A1H6V3P5-F1
#
_cell.length_a   1.000
_cell.length_b   1.000
_cell.length_c   1.000
_cell.angle_alpha   90.00
_cell.angle_beta   90.00
_cell.angle_gamma   90.00
#
_symmetry.space_group_name_H-M   'P 1'
#
loop_
_entity.id
_entity.type
_entity.pdbx_description
1 polymer ?
#
loop_
_entity_poly.entity_id
_entity_poly.type
_entity_poly.pdbx_seq_one_letter_code
_entity_poly.pdbx_strand_id
1 'polypeptide(L)'
;MNSTPTQDVVKHSHTVDGTDLAHDLLKWIEPLRRRMRSDIHGRKTADGQKCARRPLSDRALLAHFSGGEPVGLYPMAKGSSETQVGVLDFDSHRGATPWSEMFTTAQRVALRAAAFGLVAHAFRSSGGRGVHLIFMWDVPQHAYSVRELLREILHAEGLSSGTTGVVNGQVEIFPKSDFCFDCGNFFVLPLGGKSLPLDIEDIDDAPLPSEWLLGRDWVASAHVPLRERPAPRAMSVDGLTMDLKRVRAYLDLIPNSGADDLPFGEGSGEGGRAYLDLMIATHRATGGSEEGMALYAEMAGRSAKFRMEDLEHRWPSITPREGGITVRTLIAAARHYAPEAVAAIELAGVVDEFDTMAPVPISLYANYQGRPWSRQLMKTEGKNPRPLCNEANAAWALRNEPLFDKLFAYNTFSDRVDVLRANDFGLPVGEWKDGHDLVLLEWFQRIGLQFNHTQVERAVNIVAAERAYNPVQDYLRGLVWDGTLRLDTWLRDYVGAEQTAYKRAVGSRWMIGAVARALLPGAKMDNALIFEGAQGKFKSTVFDVLGGAWFQDTCPDIGRKDALENLRGAWIIEMGELSAMRAAEIEPMKQFIAARQDRYRPSYGRRAANYPRTCVFAGTTNGEKYLKDDENRRFWPVSVGTIDIQALRRDRDQLWAEAVHRFNAGEQWWLNAAETVDAVGEQAARKADDDWLPIIAAWLANLDGDFEGIDSHITNARIKTDALRIPISELGRRDADKDGKRIRYVMETLGYQRGKQIRVNGVPDRPWLK
;
A
#
# COMPACT_ATOMS: atom_id res chain seq x y z
N MET A 1 -16.31 31.92 66.51
CA MET A 1 -15.37 31.12 67.33
C MET A 1 -15.49 29.69 66.82
N ASN A 2 -14.51 29.04 66.20
CA ASN A 2 -13.08 29.27 66.14
C ASN A 2 -12.53 28.93 64.75
N SER A 3 -11.60 29.78 64.35
CA SER A 3 -10.70 29.70 63.21
C SER A 3 -9.66 28.59 63.36
N THR A 4 -9.42 27.89 62.27
CA THR A 4 -8.34 26.95 62.00
C THR A 4 -6.97 27.62 62.17
N PRO A 5 -5.95 26.97 62.77
CA PRO A 5 -4.59 27.45 62.72
C PRO A 5 -3.88 26.91 61.47
N THR A 6 -3.40 27.85 60.66
CA THR A 6 -2.42 27.66 59.58
C THR A 6 -1.11 27.14 60.17
N GLN A 7 -0.58 26.03 59.61
CA GLN A 7 0.83 25.66 59.82
C GLN A 7 1.64 26.19 58.65
N ASP A 8 2.51 27.15 58.97
CA ASP A 8 3.52 27.73 58.09
C ASP A 8 4.53 26.66 57.65
N VAL A 9 4.55 26.36 56.35
CA VAL A 9 5.70 25.72 55.71
C VAL A 9 6.68 26.82 55.35
N VAL A 10 7.78 26.86 56.09
CA VAL A 10 8.92 27.77 55.91
C VAL A 10 9.42 27.68 54.46
N LYS A 11 9.24 28.76 53.70
CA LYS A 11 9.94 28.97 52.42
C LYS A 11 11.42 29.25 52.73
N HIS A 12 12.26 28.23 52.62
CA HIS A 12 13.70 28.47 52.47
C HIS A 12 13.96 29.00 51.06
N SER A 13 14.09 30.32 50.95
CA SER A 13 14.64 30.97 49.76
C SER A 13 16.15 30.75 49.73
N HIS A 14 16.59 29.62 49.18
CA HIS A 14 17.92 29.52 48.63
C HIS A 14 17.89 30.14 47.24
N THR A 15 18.42 31.35 47.09
CA THR A 15 18.89 31.84 45.80
C THR A 15 20.06 30.97 45.39
N VAL A 16 19.76 29.92 44.63
CA VAL A 16 20.76 29.07 44.00
C VAL A 16 21.37 29.89 42.86
N ASP A 17 22.66 30.20 42.95
CA ASP A 17 23.40 30.78 41.82
C ASP A 17 23.18 29.88 40.59
N GLY A 18 22.95 30.44 39.40
CA GLY A 18 22.64 29.65 38.19
C GLY A 18 23.70 28.59 37.83
N THR A 19 24.93 28.74 38.35
CA THR A 19 26.00 27.75 38.29
C THR A 19 25.77 26.54 39.21
N ASP A 20 25.18 26.73 40.39
CA ASP A 20 25.00 25.68 41.42
C ASP A 20 23.85 24.73 41.02
N LEU A 21 22.76 25.27 40.46
CA LEU A 21 21.65 24.47 39.90
C LEU A 21 22.11 23.51 38.80
N ALA A 22 22.92 23.99 37.85
CA ALA A 22 23.40 23.16 36.75
C ALA A 22 24.26 21.99 37.24
N HIS A 23 25.02 22.17 38.33
CA HIS A 23 25.83 21.10 38.94
C HIS A 23 24.97 20.10 39.72
N ASP A 24 23.90 20.54 40.37
CA ASP A 24 22.97 19.61 41.02
C ASP A 24 22.13 18.83 39.99
N LEU A 25 21.77 19.45 38.86
CA LEU A 25 21.15 18.76 37.74
C LEU A 25 22.06 17.71 37.10
N LEU A 26 23.40 17.89 37.14
CA LEU A 26 24.34 16.83 36.72
C LEU A 26 24.23 15.58 37.60
N LYS A 27 24.05 15.74 38.92
CA LYS A 27 23.86 14.61 39.83
C LYS A 27 22.51 13.95 39.58
N TRP A 28 21.47 14.75 39.35
CA TRP A 28 20.10 14.28 39.14
C TRP A 28 19.93 13.51 37.81
N ILE A 29 20.60 13.91 36.72
CA ILE A 29 20.50 13.22 35.41
C ILE A 29 21.27 11.89 35.37
N GLU A 30 22.21 11.68 36.30
CA GLU A 30 23.15 10.57 36.27
C GLU A 30 22.50 9.17 36.28
N PRO A 31 21.41 8.91 37.04
CA PRO A 31 20.69 7.64 36.97
C PRO A 31 20.16 7.32 35.55
N LEU A 32 19.68 8.33 34.82
CA LEU A 32 19.27 8.16 33.42
C LEU A 32 20.48 7.91 32.53
N ARG A 33 21.54 8.73 32.67
CA ARG A 33 22.78 8.61 31.86
C ARG A 33 23.44 7.24 31.97
N ARG A 34 23.51 6.65 33.18
CA ARG A 34 24.15 5.33 33.40
C ARG A 34 23.41 4.15 32.78
N ARG A 35 22.10 4.29 32.54
CA ARG A 35 21.24 3.27 31.91
C ARG A 35 21.25 3.35 30.37
N MET A 36 22.03 4.29 29.83
CA MET A 36 22.14 4.54 28.41
C MET A 36 23.59 4.36 27.96
N ARG A 37 23.79 4.35 26.65
CA ARG A 37 25.09 4.16 26.04
C ARG A 37 26.05 5.31 26.36
N SER A 38 27.27 4.98 26.79
CA SER A 38 28.26 5.94 27.33
C SER A 38 29.44 6.26 26.40
N ASP A 39 29.72 5.43 25.39
CA ASP A 39 30.84 5.60 24.45
C ASP A 39 30.58 6.65 23.36
N ILE A 40 29.30 7.00 23.11
CA ILE A 40 28.87 7.96 22.09
C ILE A 40 27.79 8.90 22.62
N HIS A 41 27.54 10.01 21.93
CA HIS A 41 26.38 10.86 22.19
C HIS A 41 25.78 11.41 20.90
N GLY A 42 24.50 11.76 20.95
CA GLY A 42 23.75 12.37 19.86
C GLY A 42 23.83 13.89 19.91
N ARG A 43 23.89 14.53 18.74
CA ARG A 43 23.72 15.97 18.57
C ARG A 43 22.67 16.24 17.51
N LYS A 44 21.81 17.24 17.74
CA LYS A 44 20.79 17.66 16.79
C LYS A 44 21.29 18.88 16.02
N THR A 45 21.71 18.66 14.78
CA THR A 45 22.22 19.72 13.89
C THR A 45 21.17 20.16 12.87
N ALA A 46 21.41 21.25 12.14
CA ALA A 46 20.52 21.71 11.06
C ALA A 46 20.34 20.64 9.95
N ASP A 47 21.34 19.79 9.72
CA ASP A 47 21.30 18.70 8.75
C ASP A 47 20.68 17.40 9.33
N GLY A 48 20.13 17.45 10.55
CA GLY A 48 19.53 16.30 11.24
C GLY A 48 20.37 15.78 12.41
N GLN A 49 20.00 14.58 12.87
CA GLN A 49 20.63 13.89 14.01
C GLN A 49 22.02 13.34 13.61
N LYS A 50 23.06 13.70 14.36
CA LYS A 50 24.43 13.22 14.14
C LYS A 50 24.97 12.47 15.37
N CYS A 51 25.59 11.33 15.12
CA CYS A 51 26.29 10.53 16.13
C CYS A 51 27.71 11.04 16.34
N ALA A 52 28.01 11.54 17.52
CA ALA A 52 29.38 11.87 17.93
C ALA A 52 30.01 10.64 18.59
N ARG A 53 31.02 10.06 17.93
CA ARG A 53 31.75 8.86 18.38
C ARG A 53 32.73 9.16 19.53
N ARG A 54 32.22 9.76 20.60
CA ARG A 54 32.94 10.07 21.83
C ARG A 54 31.97 10.17 23.01
N PRO A 55 32.41 9.89 24.25
CA PRO A 55 31.57 10.01 25.44
C PRO A 55 30.98 11.40 25.61
N LEU A 56 29.78 11.46 26.19
CA LEU A 56 29.17 12.72 26.60
C LEU A 56 29.94 13.30 27.79
N SER A 57 30.51 14.50 27.62
CA SER A 57 31.25 15.17 28.71
C SER A 57 30.32 15.99 29.60
N ASP A 58 30.70 16.13 30.87
CA ASP A 58 29.92 16.94 31.83
C ASP A 58 29.84 18.41 31.38
N ARG A 59 30.89 18.92 30.72
CA ARG A 59 30.85 20.25 30.07
C ARG A 59 29.75 20.37 29.03
N ALA A 60 29.51 19.33 28.23
CA ALA A 60 28.44 19.33 27.24
C ALA A 60 27.05 19.22 27.90
N LEU A 61 26.92 18.49 29.01
CA LEU A 61 25.69 18.44 29.81
C LEU A 61 25.39 19.77 30.51
N LEU A 62 26.40 20.43 31.09
CA LEU A 62 26.24 21.77 31.64
C LEU A 62 25.77 22.76 30.57
N ALA A 63 26.38 22.73 29.38
CA ALA A 63 25.93 23.54 28.26
C ALA A 63 24.48 23.20 27.85
N HIS A 64 24.10 21.92 27.88
CA HIS A 64 22.74 21.48 27.59
C HIS A 64 21.70 22.07 28.56
N PHE A 65 22.00 22.10 29.86
CA PHE A 65 21.11 22.69 30.87
C PHE A 65 21.06 24.22 30.81
N SER A 66 22.14 24.87 30.40
CA SER A 66 22.23 26.34 30.36
C SER A 66 21.82 26.94 29.01
N GLY A 67 21.00 26.25 28.22
CA GLY A 67 20.45 26.76 26.95
C GLY A 67 21.39 26.65 25.73
N GLY A 68 22.48 25.89 25.85
CA GLY A 68 23.36 25.51 24.74
C GLY A 68 22.77 24.43 23.81
N GLU A 69 23.61 23.87 22.95
CA GLU A 69 23.18 22.86 21.95
C GLU A 69 22.60 21.61 22.66
N PRO A 70 21.35 21.20 22.36
CA PRO A 70 20.78 20.01 22.97
C PRO A 70 21.50 18.73 22.55
N VAL A 71 21.96 17.95 23.53
CA VAL A 71 22.59 16.65 23.36
C VAL A 71 21.62 15.52 23.69
N GLY A 72 21.84 14.34 23.13
CA GLY A 72 21.04 13.14 23.39
C GLY A 72 21.89 11.91 23.65
N LEU A 73 21.27 10.85 24.13
CA LEU A 73 21.91 9.56 24.37
C LEU A 73 21.13 8.43 23.70
N TYR A 74 21.82 7.32 23.47
CA TYR A 74 21.26 6.14 22.82
C TYR A 74 20.82 5.13 23.88
N PRO A 75 19.58 4.61 23.84
CA PRO A 75 19.02 3.75 24.87
C PRO A 75 19.57 2.30 24.84
N MET A 76 20.33 1.93 23.80
CA MET A 76 20.88 0.58 23.62
C MET A 76 22.39 0.65 23.32
N ALA A 77 23.16 -0.24 23.93
CA ALA A 77 24.56 -0.47 23.60
C ALA A 77 24.70 -1.08 22.19
N LYS A 78 25.84 -0.86 21.52
CA LYS A 78 26.10 -1.51 20.22
C LYS A 78 26.19 -3.03 20.41
N GLY A 79 25.54 -3.78 19.52
CA GLY A 79 25.48 -5.24 19.57
C GLY A 79 24.45 -5.77 20.58
N SER A 80 23.57 -4.94 21.13
CA SER A 80 22.61 -5.34 22.15
C SER A 80 21.16 -5.29 21.63
N SER A 81 20.35 -6.23 22.07
CA SER A 81 18.87 -6.24 21.98
C SER A 81 18.21 -5.79 23.28
N GLU A 82 18.97 -5.27 24.24
CA GLU A 82 18.47 -4.89 25.56
C GLU A 82 18.50 -3.37 25.76
N THR A 83 17.56 -2.89 26.56
CA THR A 83 17.48 -1.50 26.97
C THR A 83 17.05 -1.36 28.42
N GLN A 84 17.51 -0.30 29.08
CA GLN A 84 17.04 0.10 30.41
C GLN A 84 16.24 1.40 30.38
N VAL A 85 15.99 1.96 29.18
CA VAL A 85 15.26 3.23 28.99
C VAL A 85 14.33 3.14 27.79
N GLY A 86 13.05 3.45 28.02
CA GLY A 86 12.03 3.55 26.98
C GLY A 86 11.53 4.99 26.90
N VAL A 87 11.25 5.49 25.69
CA VAL A 87 10.67 6.84 25.53
C VAL A 87 9.53 6.81 24.54
N LEU A 88 8.44 7.48 24.90
CA LEU A 88 7.38 7.88 23.96
C LEU A 88 7.57 9.36 23.62
N ASP A 89 7.79 9.66 22.35
CA ASP A 89 7.97 11.02 21.83
C ASP A 89 6.74 11.45 21.05
N PHE A 90 5.98 12.36 21.66
CA PHE A 90 4.76 12.94 21.12
C PHE A 90 5.09 14.23 20.36
N ASP A 91 4.93 14.21 19.04
CA ASP A 91 5.17 15.38 18.18
C ASP A 91 3.85 16.03 17.72
N SER A 92 3.81 17.37 17.74
CA SER A 92 2.69 18.18 17.24
C SER A 92 2.69 18.36 15.72
N HIS A 93 3.69 17.80 15.01
CA HIS A 93 3.83 17.88 13.56
C HIS A 93 3.69 19.32 13.02
N ARG A 94 4.72 20.14 13.28
CA ARG A 94 4.75 21.58 12.95
C ARG A 94 3.70 22.43 13.67
N GLY A 95 3.12 21.94 14.76
CA GLY A 95 2.14 22.66 15.59
C GLY A 95 0.68 22.47 15.15
N ALA A 96 0.39 21.39 14.42
CA ALA A 96 -0.96 21.00 14.05
C ALA A 96 -1.80 20.54 15.25
N THR A 97 -1.16 19.93 16.27
CA THR A 97 -1.82 19.56 17.52
C THR A 97 -1.69 20.68 18.56
N PRO A 98 -2.81 21.21 19.11
CA PRO A 98 -2.80 22.14 20.24
C PRO A 98 -2.10 21.57 21.48
N TRP A 99 -1.51 22.45 22.32
CA TRP A 99 -0.77 22.03 23.53
C TRP A 99 -1.63 21.27 24.53
N SER A 100 -2.86 21.72 24.78
CA SER A 100 -3.79 21.06 25.69
C SER A 100 -4.14 19.64 25.23
N GLU A 101 -4.36 19.45 23.93
CA GLU A 101 -4.61 18.13 23.33
C GLU A 101 -3.36 17.24 23.43
N MET A 102 -2.17 17.79 23.17
CA MET A 102 -0.89 17.11 23.30
C MET A 102 -0.68 16.59 24.72
N PHE A 103 -0.84 17.46 25.71
CA PHE A 103 -0.66 17.14 27.12
C PHE A 103 -1.70 16.11 27.60
N THR A 104 -2.98 16.33 27.29
CA THR A 104 -4.06 15.39 27.64
C THR A 104 -3.81 14.00 27.05
N THR A 105 -3.36 13.94 25.79
CA THR A 105 -3.05 12.67 25.13
C THR A 105 -1.89 11.95 25.83
N ALA A 106 -0.81 12.66 26.16
CA ALA A 106 0.29 12.10 26.93
C ALA A 106 -0.15 11.63 28.32
N GLN A 107 -1.05 12.36 28.98
CA GLN A 107 -1.59 12.01 30.30
C GLN A 107 -2.39 10.71 30.27
N ARG A 108 -3.28 10.52 29.28
CA ARG A 108 -4.01 9.24 29.14
C ARG A 108 -3.06 8.06 28.93
N VAL A 109 -2.02 8.26 28.11
CA VAL A 109 -1.02 7.22 27.85
C VAL A 109 -0.19 6.91 29.10
N ALA A 110 0.21 7.93 29.87
CA ALA A 110 0.92 7.73 31.13
C ALA A 110 0.07 6.98 32.17
N LEU A 111 -1.20 7.34 32.31
CA LEU A 111 -2.16 6.64 33.17
C LEU A 111 -2.36 5.18 32.74
N ARG A 112 -2.47 4.93 31.42
CA ARG A 112 -2.53 3.57 30.89
C ARG A 112 -1.25 2.80 31.18
N ALA A 113 -0.09 3.41 31.00
CA ALA A 113 1.21 2.78 31.27
C ALA A 113 1.37 2.39 32.74
N ALA A 114 0.86 3.21 33.67
CA ALA A 114 0.83 2.90 35.10
C ALA A 114 0.05 1.61 35.42
N ALA A 115 -1.02 1.31 34.67
CA ALA A 115 -1.76 0.05 34.81
C ALA A 115 -0.92 -1.20 34.45
N PHE A 116 0.16 -1.03 33.69
CA PHE A 116 1.15 -2.07 33.38
C PHE A 116 2.38 -2.02 34.30
N GLY A 117 2.34 -1.22 35.37
CA GLY A 117 3.45 -1.05 36.30
C GLY A 117 4.57 -0.16 35.77
N LEU A 118 4.34 0.61 34.70
CA LEU A 118 5.32 1.55 34.18
C LEU A 118 5.18 2.92 34.84
N VAL A 119 6.30 3.54 35.20
CA VAL A 119 6.34 4.88 35.80
C VAL A 119 6.86 5.86 34.77
N ALA A 120 6.01 6.81 34.36
CA ALA A 120 6.32 7.80 33.33
C ALA A 120 6.91 9.08 33.94
N HIS A 121 8.12 9.43 33.52
CA HIS A 121 8.75 10.73 33.81
C HIS A 121 8.51 11.67 32.63
N ALA A 122 7.68 12.69 32.82
CA ALA A 122 7.18 13.53 31.74
C ALA A 122 7.98 14.83 31.59
N PHE A 123 8.35 15.15 30.35
CA PHE A 123 9.05 16.38 30.00
C PHE A 123 8.47 16.99 28.74
N ARG A 124 8.45 18.31 28.66
CA ARG A 124 8.25 19.01 27.40
C ARG A 124 9.41 18.68 26.46
N SER A 125 9.14 18.50 25.16
CA SER A 125 10.19 18.25 24.18
C SER A 125 11.10 19.47 24.02
N SER A 126 12.33 19.26 23.53
CA SER A 126 13.31 20.34 23.37
C SER A 126 12.86 21.45 22.40
N GLY A 127 11.96 21.14 21.46
CA GLY A 127 11.31 22.11 20.56
C GLY A 127 10.16 22.89 21.19
N GLY A 128 9.66 22.46 22.36
CA GLY A 128 8.62 23.13 23.12
C GLY A 128 7.19 22.87 22.64
N ARG A 129 6.95 21.92 21.74
CA ARG A 129 5.59 21.65 21.21
C ARG A 129 5.17 20.18 21.30
N GLY A 130 5.99 19.36 21.95
CA GLY A 130 5.74 17.94 22.14
C GLY A 130 6.00 17.54 23.59
N VAL A 131 5.79 16.26 23.87
CA VAL A 131 5.98 15.66 25.20
C VAL A 131 6.85 14.40 25.06
N HIS A 132 7.81 14.22 25.96
CA HIS A 132 8.51 12.95 26.14
C HIS A 132 8.01 12.30 27.43
N LEU A 133 7.58 11.04 27.34
CA LEU A 133 7.38 10.18 28.52
C LEU A 133 8.55 9.20 28.59
N ILE A 134 9.34 9.28 29.66
CA ILE A 134 10.54 8.46 29.86
C ILE A 134 10.24 7.38 30.89
N PHE A 135 10.53 6.13 30.55
CA PHE A 135 10.41 4.95 31.41
C PHE A 135 11.80 4.39 31.67
N MET A 136 12.09 4.00 32.91
CA MET A 136 13.41 3.47 33.32
C MET A 136 13.27 2.13 34.00
N TRP A 137 14.25 1.25 33.81
CA TRP A 137 14.34 -0.04 34.50
C TRP A 137 15.68 -0.23 35.18
N ASP A 138 15.68 -0.86 36.36
CA ASP A 138 16.92 -1.13 37.11
C ASP A 138 17.76 -2.25 36.48
N VAL A 139 17.12 -3.15 35.74
CA VAL A 139 17.76 -4.24 35.02
C VAL A 139 17.47 -4.14 33.52
N PRO A 140 18.39 -4.58 32.64
CA PRO A 140 18.16 -4.64 31.20
C PRO A 140 16.86 -5.37 30.85
N GLN A 141 16.10 -4.80 29.90
CA GLN A 141 14.86 -5.35 29.36
C GLN A 141 15.05 -5.68 27.89
N HIS A 142 14.39 -6.72 27.39
CA HIS A 142 14.42 -7.04 25.97
C HIS A 142 13.70 -5.94 25.14
N ALA A 143 14.41 -5.28 24.23
CA ALA A 143 13.94 -4.09 23.51
C ALA A 143 12.67 -4.35 22.70
N TYR A 144 12.53 -5.54 22.10
CA TYR A 144 11.30 -5.95 21.42
C TYR A 144 10.11 -6.00 22.38
N SER A 145 10.29 -6.59 23.57
CA SER A 145 9.21 -6.72 24.55
C SER A 145 8.79 -5.35 25.08
N VAL A 146 9.75 -4.45 25.33
CA VAL A 146 9.48 -3.05 25.69
C VAL A 146 8.67 -2.36 24.60
N ARG A 147 9.10 -2.43 23.33
CA ARG A 147 8.39 -1.80 22.22
C ARG A 147 6.98 -2.33 22.02
N GLU A 148 6.78 -3.64 22.11
CA GLU A 148 5.46 -4.26 21.95
C GLU A 148 4.53 -3.89 23.09
N LEU A 149 5.03 -3.82 24.33
CA LEU A 149 4.24 -3.33 25.47
C LEU A 149 3.84 -1.86 25.28
N LEU A 150 4.78 -1.01 24.85
CA LEU A 150 4.49 0.41 24.57
C LEU A 150 3.51 0.58 23.40
N ARG A 151 3.59 -0.26 22.36
CA ARG A 151 2.60 -0.29 21.26
C ARG A 151 1.22 -0.68 21.76
N GLU A 152 1.12 -1.68 22.62
CA GLU A 152 -0.16 -2.09 23.20
C GLU A 152 -0.79 -0.97 24.02
N ILE A 153 0.01 -0.26 24.82
CA ILE A 153 -0.42 0.91 25.57
C ILE A 153 -0.94 2.01 24.62
N LEU A 154 -0.22 2.30 23.54
CA LEU A 154 -0.66 3.29 22.54
C LEU A 154 -1.97 2.86 21.86
N HIS A 155 -2.05 1.59 21.43
CA HIS A 155 -3.25 1.05 20.75
C HIS A 155 -4.48 1.08 21.64
N ALA A 156 -4.34 0.81 22.93
CA ALA A 156 -5.44 0.91 23.89
C ALA A 156 -6.00 2.35 24.00
N GLU A 157 -5.20 3.35 23.66
CA GLU A 157 -5.58 4.77 23.66
C GLU A 157 -5.93 5.31 22.25
N GLY A 158 -6.10 4.42 21.26
CA GLY A 158 -6.43 4.78 19.89
C GLY A 158 -5.27 5.36 19.08
N LEU A 159 -4.04 5.19 19.56
CA LEU A 159 -2.81 5.66 18.92
C LEU A 159 -2.05 4.49 18.28
N SER A 160 -1.10 4.82 17.42
CA SER A 160 -0.20 3.88 16.77
C SER A 160 1.23 4.37 16.83
N SER A 161 2.21 3.48 16.63
CA SER A 161 3.61 3.88 16.55
C SER A 161 3.90 4.49 15.17
N GLY A 162 4.46 5.70 15.12
CA GLY A 162 4.82 6.35 13.86
C GLY A 162 5.37 7.77 14.03
N THR A 163 5.76 8.41 12.92
CA THR A 163 6.51 9.68 12.91
C THR A 163 5.69 10.88 12.40
N THR A 164 4.40 10.72 12.13
CA THR A 164 3.56 11.81 11.58
C THR A 164 2.84 12.62 12.66
N GLY A 165 3.15 12.36 13.93
CA GLY A 165 2.68 13.13 15.09
C GLY A 165 1.25 12.81 15.54
N VAL A 166 0.87 13.41 16.66
CA VAL A 166 -0.39 13.11 17.39
C VAL A 166 -1.63 13.44 16.56
N VAL A 167 -1.58 14.45 15.69
CA VAL A 167 -2.67 14.80 14.77
C VAL A 167 -3.11 13.64 13.87
N ASN A 168 -2.21 12.70 13.57
CA ASN A 168 -2.48 11.51 12.77
C ASN A 168 -2.62 10.24 13.64
N GLY A 169 -2.76 10.40 14.95
CA GLY A 169 -2.77 9.29 15.91
C GLY A 169 -1.45 8.53 15.99
N GLN A 170 -0.31 9.18 15.77
CA GLN A 170 1.01 8.54 15.77
C GLN A 170 1.95 9.10 16.85
N VAL A 171 2.66 8.21 17.55
CA VAL A 171 3.66 8.54 18.58
C VAL A 171 4.94 7.74 18.30
N GLU A 172 6.10 8.36 18.42
CA GLU A 172 7.38 7.68 18.21
C GLU A 172 7.79 6.91 19.47
N ILE A 173 8.34 5.70 19.29
CA ILE A 173 8.81 4.84 20.39
C ILE A 173 10.34 4.71 20.30
N PHE A 174 11.03 4.91 21.42
CA PHE A 174 12.44 4.60 21.58
C PHE A 174 12.63 3.48 22.63
N PRO A 175 13.53 2.52 22.39
CA PRO A 175 14.31 2.32 21.16
C PRO A 175 13.44 2.07 19.92
N LYS A 176 13.88 2.51 18.74
CA LYS A 176 13.14 2.33 17.47
C LYS A 176 13.33 0.95 16.85
N SER A 177 14.36 0.22 17.27
CA SER A 177 14.74 -1.09 16.75
C SER A 177 14.81 -2.11 17.87
N ASP A 178 14.71 -3.38 17.52
CA ASP A 178 14.81 -4.50 18.48
C ASP A 178 16.28 -4.86 18.79
N PHE A 179 17.21 -4.30 18.01
CA PHE A 179 18.65 -4.50 18.13
C PHE A 179 19.42 -3.25 17.69
N CYS A 180 20.57 -2.98 18.30
CA CYS A 180 21.42 -1.82 18.01
C CYS A 180 22.68 -2.20 17.21
N PHE A 181 22.67 -1.90 15.90
CA PHE A 181 23.74 -2.33 14.97
C PHE A 181 24.97 -1.40 14.96
N ASP A 182 24.76 -0.07 14.96
CA ASP A 182 25.84 0.91 14.99
C ASP A 182 25.59 1.96 16.06
N CYS A 183 25.26 3.22 15.70
CA CYS A 183 24.94 4.22 16.73
C CYS A 183 23.57 3.99 17.36
N GLY A 184 22.59 3.52 16.60
CA GLY A 184 21.18 3.41 17.02
C GLY A 184 20.43 4.73 16.83
N ASN A 185 19.27 4.86 17.50
CA ASN A 185 18.44 6.07 17.50
C ASN A 185 18.48 6.72 18.88
N PHE A 186 18.80 8.01 18.94
CA PHE A 186 18.81 8.77 20.20
C PHE A 186 17.57 9.64 20.34
N PHE A 187 17.21 9.92 21.59
CA PHE A 187 16.34 11.04 21.95
C PHE A 187 17.16 12.10 22.67
N VAL A 188 16.74 13.36 22.54
CA VAL A 188 17.39 14.48 23.23
C VAL A 188 17.12 14.35 24.72
N LEU A 189 18.16 14.47 25.56
CA LEU A 189 18.02 14.39 27.00
C LEU A 189 17.05 15.48 27.52
N PRO A 190 16.33 15.22 28.62
CA PRO A 190 15.46 16.22 29.23
C PRO A 190 16.28 17.43 29.69
N LEU A 191 15.63 18.58 29.80
CA LEU A 191 16.23 19.88 30.18
C LEU A 191 17.09 20.56 29.11
N GLY A 192 17.09 20.03 27.88
CA GLY A 192 17.68 20.70 26.71
C GLY A 192 16.69 21.58 25.95
N GLY A 193 17.14 22.76 25.52
CA GLY A 193 16.32 23.67 24.71
C GLY A 193 15.12 24.21 25.51
N LYS A 194 13.89 23.93 25.05
CA LYS A 194 12.64 24.30 25.76
C LYS A 194 12.09 23.18 26.64
N SER A 195 12.87 22.13 26.89
CA SER A 195 12.46 21.00 27.70
C SER A 195 12.39 21.41 29.17
N LEU A 196 11.23 21.21 29.78
CA LEU A 196 10.94 21.48 31.18
C LEU A 196 10.14 20.31 31.75
N PRO A 197 10.28 19.99 33.05
CA PRO A 197 9.49 18.96 33.69
C PRO A 197 7.99 19.23 33.59
N LEU A 198 7.21 18.16 33.51
CA LEU A 198 5.75 18.19 33.52
C LEU A 198 5.25 17.29 34.66
N ASP A 199 4.25 17.76 35.40
CA ASP A 199 3.52 16.91 36.34
C ASP A 199 2.34 16.26 35.60
N ILE A 200 2.52 15.01 35.18
CA ILE A 200 1.51 14.31 34.37
C ILE A 200 0.29 13.88 35.20
N GLU A 201 0.37 13.95 36.52
CA GLU A 201 -0.74 13.63 37.43
C GLU A 201 -1.58 14.87 37.79
N ASP A 202 -1.05 16.07 37.52
CA ASP A 202 -1.77 17.33 37.74
C ASP A 202 -2.73 17.64 36.58
N ILE A 203 -3.75 18.44 36.88
CA ILE A 203 -4.71 18.97 35.91
C ILE A 203 -4.11 20.15 35.14
N ASP A 204 -3.14 20.85 35.72
CA ASP A 204 -2.44 21.97 35.08
C ASP A 204 -1.40 21.48 34.06
N ASP A 205 -1.49 21.97 32.83
CA ASP A 205 -0.58 21.63 31.73
C ASP A 205 0.65 22.57 31.65
N ALA A 206 0.83 23.42 32.67
CA ALA A 206 1.96 24.32 32.81
C ALA A 206 3.28 23.58 33.11
N PRO A 207 4.35 23.82 32.34
CA PRO A 207 5.66 23.28 32.65
C PRO A 207 6.23 23.81 33.96
N LEU A 208 6.90 22.93 34.69
CA LEU A 208 7.50 23.21 35.98
C LEU A 208 8.95 23.72 35.85
N PRO A 209 9.43 24.49 36.82
CA PRO A 209 10.82 24.96 36.84
C PRO A 209 11.79 23.79 37.10
N SER A 210 13.00 23.84 36.55
CA SER A 210 13.97 22.73 36.62
C SER A 210 14.38 22.37 38.07
N GLU A 211 14.36 23.35 38.98
CA GLU A 211 14.64 23.19 40.41
C GLU A 211 13.69 22.20 41.09
N TRP A 212 12.47 22.04 40.56
CA TRP A 212 11.47 21.09 41.07
C TRP A 212 11.97 19.64 41.06
N LEU A 213 12.94 19.32 40.20
CA LEU A 213 13.51 17.98 40.08
C LEU A 213 14.48 17.64 41.21
N LEU A 214 15.09 18.62 41.89
CA LEU A 214 16.13 18.39 42.89
C LEU A 214 15.65 17.63 44.13
N GLY A 215 14.33 17.50 44.31
CA GLY A 215 13.70 16.68 45.36
C GLY A 215 13.03 15.40 44.86
N ARG A 216 13.24 15.00 43.60
CA ARG A 216 12.54 13.86 42.98
C ARG A 216 13.52 12.86 42.36
N ASP A 217 13.35 11.60 42.74
CA ASP A 217 14.14 10.50 42.23
C ASP A 217 13.57 9.94 40.92
N TRP A 218 14.46 9.39 40.11
CA TRP A 218 14.09 8.53 38.99
C TRP A 218 13.56 7.20 39.50
N VAL A 219 12.24 7.06 39.55
CA VAL A 219 11.55 5.83 39.94
C VAL A 219 11.59 4.83 38.78
N ALA A 220 12.01 3.59 39.07
CA ALA A 220 12.04 2.50 38.11
C ALA A 220 10.65 1.89 37.89
N SER A 221 10.40 1.48 36.65
CA SER A 221 9.22 0.73 36.21
C SER A 221 9.36 -0.75 36.55
N ALA A 222 8.21 -1.44 36.63
CA ALA A 222 8.17 -2.89 36.76
C ALA A 222 8.82 -3.59 35.55
N HIS A 223 9.32 -4.81 35.78
CA HIS A 223 9.93 -5.65 34.76
C HIS A 223 8.96 -5.94 33.61
N VAL A 224 9.42 -5.85 32.37
CA VAL A 224 8.61 -6.10 31.17
C VAL A 224 8.60 -7.60 30.85
N PRO A 225 7.44 -8.26 30.77
CA PRO A 225 7.36 -9.67 30.40
C PRO A 225 7.97 -9.94 29.02
N LEU A 226 8.78 -11.00 28.92
CA LEU A 226 9.38 -11.41 27.65
C LEU A 226 8.29 -11.81 26.67
N ARG A 227 8.30 -11.22 25.48
CA ARG A 227 7.44 -11.62 24.35
C ARG A 227 8.24 -12.41 23.34
N GLU A 228 7.73 -13.58 22.99
CA GLU A 228 8.25 -14.34 21.87
C GLU A 228 8.01 -13.59 20.58
N ARG A 229 9.06 -13.51 19.77
CA ARG A 229 8.95 -12.95 18.42
C ARG A 229 8.23 -13.98 17.55
N PRO A 230 7.13 -13.62 16.85
CA PRO A 230 6.48 -14.53 15.92
C PRO A 230 7.50 -15.03 14.90
N ALA A 231 7.56 -16.35 14.70
CA ALA A 231 8.35 -16.93 13.62
C ALA A 231 7.92 -16.29 12.30
N PRO A 232 8.85 -15.82 11.45
CA PRO A 232 8.49 -15.34 10.13
C PRO A 232 7.72 -16.45 9.41
N ARG A 233 6.59 -16.11 8.77
CA ARG A 233 5.96 -17.05 7.83
C ARG A 233 6.98 -17.34 6.74
N ALA A 234 7.34 -18.63 6.58
CA ALA A 234 8.07 -19.09 5.42
C ALA A 234 7.34 -18.59 4.17
N MET A 235 8.08 -17.89 3.31
CA MET A 235 7.53 -17.32 2.11
C MET A 235 7.32 -18.44 1.09
N SER A 236 6.08 -18.67 0.64
CA SER A 236 5.84 -19.21 -0.70
C SER A 236 5.66 -18.02 -1.63
N VAL A 237 6.74 -17.59 -2.28
CA VAL A 237 6.62 -16.63 -3.39
C VAL A 237 6.60 -17.42 -4.68
N ASP A 238 5.46 -17.38 -5.36
CA ASP A 238 5.38 -17.68 -6.78
C ASP A 238 6.31 -16.71 -7.54
N GLY A 239 7.39 -17.25 -8.13
CA GLY A 239 8.21 -16.59 -9.15
C GLY A 239 9.47 -15.86 -8.66
N LEU A 240 10.65 -16.39 -9.05
CA LEU A 240 12.02 -15.84 -8.94
C LEU A 240 12.84 -16.17 -7.67
N THR A 241 12.77 -17.39 -7.16
CA THR A 241 13.90 -17.97 -6.41
C THR A 241 15.02 -18.35 -7.39
N MET A 242 16.24 -17.88 -7.16
CA MET A 242 17.43 -18.30 -7.91
C MET A 242 18.06 -19.54 -7.28
N ASP A 243 18.69 -20.36 -8.10
CA ASP A 243 19.53 -21.46 -7.61
C ASP A 243 20.66 -20.95 -6.70
N LEU A 244 20.92 -21.69 -5.61
CA LEU A 244 21.90 -21.31 -4.58
C LEU A 244 23.32 -21.23 -5.16
N LYS A 245 23.68 -22.02 -6.18
CA LYS A 245 25.01 -21.92 -6.82
C LYS A 245 25.17 -20.62 -7.58
N ARG A 246 24.12 -20.11 -8.23
CA ARG A 246 24.16 -18.80 -8.90
C ARG A 246 24.26 -17.68 -7.88
N VAL A 247 23.49 -17.74 -6.80
CA VAL A 247 23.58 -16.76 -5.70
C VAL A 247 25.00 -16.73 -5.11
N ARG A 248 25.59 -17.91 -4.87
CA ARG A 248 26.99 -18.05 -4.44
C ARG A 248 27.96 -17.38 -5.41
N ALA A 249 27.85 -17.70 -6.70
CA ALA A 249 28.75 -17.17 -7.72
C ALA A 249 28.72 -15.64 -7.78
N TYR A 250 27.55 -15.00 -7.64
CA TYR A 250 27.46 -13.54 -7.57
C TYR A 250 28.07 -12.96 -6.29
N LEU A 251 27.82 -13.57 -5.13
CA LEU A 251 28.37 -13.11 -3.86
C LEU A 251 29.89 -13.25 -3.80
N ASP A 252 30.46 -14.29 -4.40
CA ASP A 252 31.90 -14.49 -4.43
C ASP A 252 32.66 -13.41 -5.19
N LEU A 253 32.03 -12.82 -6.22
CA LEU A 253 32.60 -11.72 -7.00
C LEU A 253 32.65 -10.38 -6.24
N ILE A 254 31.99 -10.27 -5.09
CA ILE A 254 31.97 -9.05 -4.28
C ILE A 254 33.12 -9.14 -3.25
N PRO A 255 34.15 -8.28 -3.35
CA PRO A 255 35.36 -8.43 -2.53
C PRO A 255 35.12 -8.19 -1.04
N ASN A 256 34.35 -7.15 -0.70
CA ASN A 256 33.97 -6.74 0.65
C ASN A 256 35.11 -6.85 1.69
N SER A 257 36.28 -6.32 1.36
CA SER A 257 37.45 -6.32 2.24
C SER A 257 38.40 -5.17 1.93
N GLY A 258 39.14 -4.70 2.93
CA GLY A 258 40.22 -3.71 2.75
C GLY A 258 39.72 -2.37 2.19
N ALA A 259 40.24 -1.96 1.02
CA ALA A 259 39.85 -0.72 0.33
C ALA A 259 38.45 -0.80 -0.32
N ASP A 260 37.95 -2.02 -0.57
CA ASP A 260 36.66 -2.32 -1.19
C ASP A 260 35.60 -2.75 -0.16
N ASP A 261 35.82 -2.37 1.10
CA ASP A 261 34.89 -2.59 2.21
C ASP A 261 33.53 -1.93 1.90
N LEU A 262 32.46 -2.71 1.93
CA LEU A 262 31.13 -2.16 1.68
C LEU A 262 30.73 -1.15 2.77
N PRO A 263 30.02 -0.07 2.41
CA PRO A 263 29.52 0.89 3.38
C PRO A 263 28.51 0.22 4.32
N PHE A 264 28.86 0.23 5.61
CA PHE A 264 28.11 -0.38 6.71
C PHE A 264 27.45 0.74 7.54
N GLY A 265 26.11 0.87 7.50
CA GLY A 265 25.39 1.86 8.29
C GLY A 265 24.04 2.31 7.70
N GLU A 266 23.33 3.18 8.41
CA GLU A 266 22.02 3.76 8.03
C GLU A 266 22.15 5.21 7.51
N GLY A 267 23.12 5.47 6.63
CA GLY A 267 23.31 6.80 6.05
C GLY A 267 22.38 7.05 4.86
N SER A 268 21.66 8.18 4.85
CA SER A 268 20.71 8.59 3.81
C SER A 268 21.34 9.17 2.52
N GLY A 269 22.55 8.74 2.15
CA GLY A 269 23.25 9.21 0.94
C GLY A 269 23.35 8.15 -0.16
N GLU A 270 23.68 8.55 -1.39
CA GLU A 270 23.77 7.74 -2.63
C GLU A 270 24.78 6.57 -2.63
N GLY A 271 25.31 6.18 -1.47
CA GLY A 271 26.10 4.95 -1.30
C GLY A 271 25.93 4.29 0.07
N GLY A 272 24.93 4.68 0.87
CA GLY A 272 24.93 4.47 2.32
C GLY A 272 24.40 3.14 2.86
N ARG A 273 23.91 2.21 2.03
CA ARG A 273 23.27 0.95 2.50
C ARG A 273 23.61 -0.31 1.71
N ALA A 274 24.73 -0.34 0.97
CA ALA A 274 25.08 -1.47 0.11
C ALA A 274 25.08 -2.83 0.83
N TYR A 275 25.53 -2.85 2.09
CA TYR A 275 25.50 -4.03 2.94
C TYR A 275 24.07 -4.56 3.16
N LEU A 276 23.15 -3.68 3.57
CA LEU A 276 21.74 -4.00 3.80
C LEU A 276 21.01 -4.37 2.49
N ASP A 277 21.34 -3.67 1.41
CA ASP A 277 20.69 -3.88 0.13
C ASP A 277 21.05 -5.25 -0.45
N LEU A 278 22.32 -5.66 -0.31
CA LEU A 278 22.75 -7.01 -0.67
C LEU A 278 22.11 -8.07 0.22
N MET A 279 21.95 -7.83 1.52
CA MET A 279 21.27 -8.77 2.42
C MET A 279 19.82 -9.00 1.98
N ILE A 280 19.09 -7.92 1.67
CA ILE A 280 17.71 -8.00 1.18
C ILE A 280 17.65 -8.68 -0.19
N ALA A 281 18.59 -8.37 -1.08
CA ALA A 281 18.66 -8.99 -2.40
C ALA A 281 18.93 -10.50 -2.31
N THR A 282 19.88 -10.94 -1.47
CA THR A 282 20.17 -12.36 -1.25
C THR A 282 19.01 -13.07 -0.56
N HIS A 283 18.39 -12.47 0.45
CA HIS A 283 17.20 -13.03 1.10
C HIS A 283 16.08 -13.23 0.07
N ARG A 284 15.82 -12.26 -0.80
CA ARG A 284 14.81 -12.39 -1.86
C ARG A 284 15.18 -13.44 -2.90
N ALA A 285 16.46 -13.50 -3.31
CA ALA A 285 16.94 -14.48 -4.29
C ALA A 285 16.82 -15.93 -3.79
N THR A 286 16.89 -16.14 -2.48
CA THR A 286 16.95 -17.48 -1.86
C THR A 286 15.67 -17.84 -1.09
N GLY A 287 14.61 -17.04 -1.23
CA GLY A 287 13.35 -17.24 -0.49
C GLY A 287 13.49 -17.10 1.03
N GLY A 288 14.56 -16.47 1.52
CA GLY A 288 14.85 -16.32 2.95
C GLY A 288 15.42 -17.56 3.64
N SER A 289 15.90 -18.55 2.87
CA SER A 289 16.47 -19.80 3.39
C SER A 289 17.69 -19.60 4.30
N GLU A 290 17.93 -20.57 5.19
CA GLU A 290 19.12 -20.60 6.06
C GLU A 290 20.40 -20.74 5.25
N GLU A 291 20.37 -21.50 4.15
CA GLU A 291 21.47 -21.62 3.21
C GLU A 291 21.78 -20.27 2.54
N GLY A 292 20.76 -19.52 2.14
CA GLY A 292 20.94 -18.17 1.60
C GLY A 292 21.55 -17.20 2.61
N MET A 293 21.19 -17.32 3.89
CA MET A 293 21.76 -16.55 4.97
C MET A 293 23.23 -16.87 5.19
N ALA A 294 23.59 -18.16 5.19
CA ALA A 294 24.97 -18.61 5.30
C ALA A 294 25.85 -18.09 4.16
N LEU A 295 25.35 -18.15 2.92
CA LEU A 295 26.05 -17.60 1.76
C LEU A 295 26.33 -16.09 1.89
N TYR A 296 25.34 -15.34 2.36
CA TYR A 296 25.52 -13.91 2.64
C TYR A 296 26.53 -13.68 3.77
N ALA A 297 26.46 -14.47 4.85
CA ALA A 297 27.36 -14.38 5.99
C ALA A 297 28.83 -14.60 5.58
N GLU A 298 29.10 -15.52 4.67
CA GLU A 298 30.45 -15.75 4.16
C GLU A 298 31.03 -14.56 3.38
N MET A 299 30.24 -13.95 2.48
CA MET A 299 30.66 -12.75 1.76
C MET A 299 30.81 -11.57 2.73
N ALA A 300 29.84 -11.40 3.63
CA ALA A 300 29.86 -10.35 4.63
C ALA A 300 31.06 -10.46 5.57
N GLY A 301 31.41 -11.68 5.99
CA GLY A 301 32.50 -11.99 6.92
C GLY A 301 33.89 -11.71 6.40
N ARG A 302 34.05 -11.38 5.12
CA ARG A 302 35.30 -10.84 4.55
C ARG A 302 35.66 -9.47 5.15
N SER A 303 34.66 -8.72 5.62
CA SER A 303 34.88 -7.42 6.24
C SER A 303 34.96 -7.54 7.77
N ALA A 304 35.93 -6.84 8.37
CA ALA A 304 36.06 -6.74 9.83
C ALA A 304 34.86 -6.04 10.50
N LYS A 305 34.00 -5.38 9.71
CA LYS A 305 32.77 -4.71 10.17
C LYS A 305 31.61 -5.68 10.41
N PHE A 306 31.63 -6.88 9.82
CA PHE A 306 30.54 -7.84 9.93
C PHE A 306 30.44 -8.45 11.33
N ARG A 307 29.20 -8.63 11.81
CA ARG A 307 28.87 -9.41 12.99
C ARG A 307 27.72 -10.35 12.64
N MET A 308 27.85 -11.62 13.02
CA MET A 308 26.84 -12.63 12.71
C MET A 308 25.50 -12.33 13.41
N GLU A 309 25.56 -11.83 14.64
CA GLU A 309 24.40 -11.37 15.42
C GLU A 309 23.54 -10.34 14.66
N ASP A 310 24.18 -9.46 13.89
CA ASP A 310 23.47 -8.44 13.10
C ASP A 310 22.62 -9.08 12.00
N LEU A 311 23.17 -10.10 11.35
CA LEU A 311 22.52 -10.84 10.27
C LEU A 311 21.40 -11.72 10.82
N GLU A 312 21.65 -12.47 11.89
CA GLU A 312 20.67 -13.31 12.59
C GLU A 312 19.45 -12.51 13.02
N HIS A 313 19.65 -11.25 13.41
CA HIS A 313 18.55 -10.40 13.80
C HIS A 313 17.77 -9.80 12.61
N ARG A 314 18.48 -9.35 11.56
CA ARG A 314 17.88 -8.66 10.41
C ARG A 314 17.28 -9.60 9.39
N TRP A 315 17.89 -10.75 9.14
CA TRP A 315 17.44 -11.71 8.13
C TRP A 315 15.96 -12.11 8.31
N PRO A 316 15.49 -12.48 9.52
CA PRO A 316 14.09 -12.82 9.77
C PRO A 316 13.14 -11.61 9.76
N SER A 317 13.66 -10.37 9.74
CA SER A 317 12.85 -9.14 9.75
C SER A 317 12.46 -8.65 8.35
N ILE A 318 13.00 -9.27 7.29
CA ILE A 318 12.79 -8.83 5.91
C ILE A 318 11.37 -9.20 5.47
N THR A 319 10.51 -8.19 5.24
CA THR A 319 9.13 -8.39 4.77
C THR A 319 8.96 -8.07 3.28
N PRO A 320 7.96 -8.67 2.60
CA PRO A 320 7.61 -8.29 1.24
C PRO A 320 7.12 -6.84 1.22
N ARG A 321 7.77 -6.01 0.41
CA ARG A 321 7.32 -4.63 0.10
C ARG A 321 7.34 -4.47 -1.41
N GLU A 322 6.26 -3.94 -1.97
CA GLU A 322 6.19 -3.55 -3.38
C GLU A 322 7.17 -2.40 -3.66
N GLY A 323 7.83 -2.44 -4.83
CA GLY A 323 8.66 -1.34 -5.33
C GLY A 323 10.05 -1.15 -4.68
N GLY A 324 10.76 -2.22 -4.31
CA GLY A 324 12.09 -2.14 -3.68
C GLY A 324 13.18 -3.06 -4.27
N ILE A 325 14.31 -3.15 -3.56
CA ILE A 325 15.53 -3.95 -3.84
C ILE A 325 15.19 -5.36 -4.30
N THR A 326 15.65 -5.76 -5.49
CA THR A 326 15.34 -7.09 -6.06
C THR A 326 16.61 -7.93 -6.19
N VAL A 327 16.45 -9.16 -6.66
CA VAL A 327 17.55 -10.02 -7.12
C VAL A 327 18.50 -9.27 -8.10
N ARG A 328 17.98 -8.34 -8.91
CA ARG A 328 18.80 -7.51 -9.81
C ARG A 328 19.83 -6.65 -9.07
N THR A 329 19.59 -6.29 -7.81
CA THR A 329 20.54 -5.53 -6.99
C THR A 329 21.79 -6.35 -6.68
N LEU A 330 21.64 -7.65 -6.39
CA LEU A 330 22.78 -8.58 -6.20
C LEU A 330 23.61 -8.70 -7.49
N ILE A 331 22.94 -8.89 -8.64
CA ILE A 331 23.60 -9.00 -9.94
C ILE A 331 24.31 -7.69 -10.31
N ALA A 332 23.68 -6.54 -10.07
CA ALA A 332 24.26 -5.23 -10.35
C ALA A 332 25.52 -4.97 -9.50
N ALA A 333 25.50 -5.35 -8.22
CA ALA A 333 26.66 -5.23 -7.35
C ALA A 333 27.81 -6.14 -7.80
N ALA A 334 27.55 -7.40 -8.14
CA ALA A 334 28.56 -8.29 -8.70
C ALA A 334 29.13 -7.76 -10.02
N ARG A 335 28.27 -7.19 -10.89
CA ARG A 335 28.66 -6.63 -12.19
C ARG A 335 29.54 -5.40 -12.05
N HIS A 336 29.37 -4.63 -10.98
CA HIS A 336 30.22 -3.48 -10.68
C HIS A 336 31.69 -3.89 -10.48
N TYR A 337 31.93 -5.00 -9.76
CA TYR A 337 33.28 -5.47 -9.45
C TYR A 337 33.87 -6.38 -10.53
N ALA A 338 33.06 -7.22 -11.17
CA ALA A 338 33.53 -8.21 -12.13
C ALA A 338 32.54 -8.39 -13.30
N PRO A 339 32.43 -7.41 -14.21
CA PRO A 339 31.44 -7.42 -15.28
C PRO A 339 31.60 -8.60 -16.24
N GLU A 340 32.84 -9.01 -16.55
CA GLU A 340 33.12 -10.16 -17.43
C GLU A 340 32.75 -11.50 -16.77
N ALA A 341 33.03 -11.66 -15.47
CA ALA A 341 32.65 -12.85 -14.72
C ALA A 341 31.13 -12.95 -14.55
N VAL A 342 30.44 -11.82 -14.35
CA VAL A 342 28.96 -11.78 -14.34
C VAL A 342 28.40 -12.16 -15.71
N ALA A 343 28.97 -11.65 -16.80
CA ALA A 343 28.56 -12.07 -18.14
C ALA A 343 28.76 -13.58 -18.36
N ALA A 344 29.85 -14.15 -17.83
CA ALA A 344 30.09 -15.59 -17.88
C ALA A 344 29.10 -16.39 -17.01
N ILE A 345 28.74 -15.91 -15.80
CA ILE A 345 27.72 -16.54 -14.94
C ILE A 345 26.33 -16.42 -15.54
N GLU A 346 25.99 -15.30 -16.18
CA GLU A 346 24.72 -15.12 -16.88
C GLU A 346 24.67 -16.01 -18.12
N LEU A 347 25.77 -16.10 -18.88
CA LEU A 347 25.90 -17.03 -20.00
C LEU A 347 25.82 -18.48 -19.52
N ALA A 348 26.48 -18.84 -18.42
CA ALA A 348 26.46 -20.17 -17.84
C ALA A 348 25.11 -20.50 -17.17
N GLY A 349 24.42 -19.53 -16.58
CA GLY A 349 23.09 -19.69 -15.99
C GLY A 349 21.97 -19.76 -17.04
N VAL A 350 22.19 -19.14 -18.21
CA VAL A 350 21.42 -19.46 -19.42
C VAL A 350 21.69 -20.92 -19.79
N VAL A 351 22.94 -21.38 -19.77
CA VAL A 351 23.30 -22.79 -20.06
C VAL A 351 22.79 -23.78 -19.00
N ASP A 352 22.69 -23.42 -17.71
CA ASP A 352 22.21 -24.29 -16.61
C ASP A 352 20.67 -24.40 -16.60
N GLU A 353 19.93 -23.36 -17.02
CA GLU A 353 18.49 -23.46 -17.36
C GLU A 353 18.26 -24.29 -18.64
N PHE A 354 19.29 -24.46 -19.47
CA PHE A 354 19.31 -25.43 -20.57
C PHE A 354 19.75 -26.85 -20.13
N ASP A 355 20.32 -27.05 -18.93
CA ASP A 355 20.88 -28.35 -18.50
C ASP A 355 19.90 -29.23 -17.68
N THR A 356 18.61 -28.87 -17.69
CA THR A 356 17.53 -29.88 -17.60
C THR A 356 16.67 -29.94 -18.85
N MET A 357 17.12 -29.39 -19.98
CA MET A 357 16.60 -29.85 -21.27
C MET A 357 17.33 -31.14 -21.61
N ALA A 358 16.56 -32.24 -21.62
CA ALA A 358 16.96 -33.42 -22.37
C ALA A 358 17.54 -32.97 -23.73
N PRO A 359 18.66 -33.56 -24.19
CA PRO A 359 19.33 -33.12 -25.41
C PRO A 359 18.32 -32.90 -26.53
N VAL A 360 18.23 -31.66 -27.02
CA VAL A 360 17.30 -31.29 -28.09
C VAL A 360 17.54 -32.25 -29.25
N PRO A 361 16.54 -33.06 -29.66
CA PRO A 361 16.77 -34.11 -30.65
C PRO A 361 17.38 -33.52 -31.92
N ILE A 362 18.46 -34.10 -32.44
CA ILE A 362 19.09 -33.70 -33.72
C ILE A 362 18.05 -33.65 -34.87
N SER A 363 16.96 -34.42 -34.75
CA SER A 363 15.82 -34.39 -35.67
C SER A 363 15.09 -33.04 -35.74
N LEU A 364 15.14 -32.19 -34.70
CA LEU A 364 14.48 -30.88 -34.68
C LEU A 364 14.97 -29.98 -35.82
N TYR A 365 16.27 -30.08 -36.15
CA TYR A 365 16.95 -29.28 -37.17
C TYR A 365 17.24 -30.04 -38.46
N ALA A 366 16.55 -31.16 -38.71
CA ALA A 366 16.63 -31.84 -39.99
C ALA A 366 16.31 -30.86 -41.14
N ASN A 367 17.15 -30.90 -42.17
CA ASN A 367 17.08 -29.97 -43.30
C ASN A 367 15.68 -29.93 -43.91
N TYR A 368 15.23 -28.74 -44.33
CA TYR A 368 13.88 -28.53 -44.84
C TYR A 368 13.54 -29.45 -46.02
N GLN A 369 14.52 -29.86 -46.83
CA GLN A 369 14.32 -30.75 -47.98
C GLN A 369 13.77 -32.13 -47.60
N GLY A 370 14.03 -32.60 -46.37
CA GLY A 370 13.50 -33.85 -45.85
C GLY A 370 12.05 -33.75 -45.35
N ARG A 371 11.47 -32.54 -45.29
CA ARG A 371 10.15 -32.29 -44.69
C ARG A 371 9.06 -32.32 -45.76
N PRO A 372 7.91 -32.99 -45.53
CA PRO A 372 6.85 -33.13 -46.55
C PRO A 372 6.34 -31.80 -47.12
N TRP A 373 6.19 -30.78 -46.28
CA TRP A 373 5.65 -29.47 -46.66
C TRP A 373 6.57 -28.66 -47.59
N SER A 374 7.88 -29.00 -47.66
CA SER A 374 8.86 -28.25 -48.47
C SER A 374 8.59 -28.27 -49.97
N ARG A 375 7.85 -29.29 -50.45
CA ARG A 375 7.49 -29.45 -51.86
C ARG A 375 6.56 -28.34 -52.37
N GLN A 376 5.82 -27.71 -51.47
CA GLN A 376 4.82 -26.67 -51.80
C GLN A 376 5.33 -25.24 -51.55
N LEU A 377 6.61 -25.08 -51.16
CA LEU A 377 7.21 -23.74 -51.04
C LEU A 377 7.26 -23.07 -52.40
N MET A 378 6.91 -21.78 -52.44
CA MET A 378 7.16 -20.92 -53.60
C MET A 378 8.66 -20.82 -53.85
N LYS A 379 9.09 -20.90 -55.11
CA LYS A 379 10.50 -20.90 -55.48
C LYS A 379 10.84 -19.80 -56.48
N THR A 380 12.10 -19.42 -56.54
CA THR A 380 12.64 -18.56 -57.60
C THR A 380 12.52 -19.24 -58.96
N GLU A 381 12.33 -18.44 -60.01
CA GLU A 381 12.42 -18.92 -61.38
C GLU A 381 13.88 -19.25 -61.77
N GLY A 382 14.08 -20.24 -62.64
CA GLY A 382 15.40 -20.59 -63.19
C GLY A 382 15.81 -22.05 -63.05
N LYS A 383 17.04 -22.37 -63.49
CA LYS A 383 17.57 -23.75 -63.59
C LYS A 383 17.74 -24.46 -62.24
N ASN A 384 17.92 -23.71 -61.15
CA ASN A 384 18.04 -24.23 -59.78
C ASN A 384 17.08 -23.46 -58.84
N PRO A 385 15.78 -23.80 -58.85
CA PRO A 385 14.76 -23.05 -58.10
C PRO A 385 14.98 -23.19 -56.59
N ARG A 386 15.20 -22.07 -55.90
CA ARG A 386 15.37 -22.00 -54.44
C ARG A 386 14.10 -21.49 -53.76
N PRO A 387 13.76 -21.95 -52.54
CA PRO A 387 12.64 -21.39 -51.81
C PRO A 387 12.76 -19.88 -51.62
N LEU A 388 11.68 -19.15 -51.87
CA LEU A 388 11.59 -17.73 -51.56
C LEU A 388 11.55 -17.54 -50.04
N CYS A 389 12.37 -16.63 -49.51
CA CYS A 389 12.28 -16.23 -48.11
C CYS A 389 11.27 -15.09 -48.00
N ASN A 390 9.98 -15.44 -47.97
CA ASN A 390 8.84 -14.51 -47.83
C ASN A 390 7.87 -14.99 -46.74
N GLU A 391 6.97 -14.11 -46.30
CA GLU A 391 6.01 -14.39 -45.23
C GLU A 391 5.08 -15.58 -45.57
N ALA A 392 4.73 -15.77 -46.85
CA ALA A 392 3.89 -16.86 -47.30
C ALA A 392 4.53 -18.24 -47.05
N ASN A 393 5.81 -18.39 -47.40
CA ASN A 393 6.55 -19.63 -47.19
C ASN A 393 6.85 -19.88 -45.71
N ALA A 394 7.17 -18.83 -44.94
CA ALA A 394 7.36 -18.95 -43.49
C ALA A 394 6.06 -19.41 -42.81
N ALA A 395 4.93 -18.77 -43.11
CA ALA A 395 3.62 -19.16 -42.59
C ALA A 395 3.23 -20.57 -43.05
N TRP A 396 3.52 -20.95 -44.31
CA TRP A 396 3.29 -22.31 -44.81
C TRP A 396 4.05 -23.36 -43.99
N ALA A 397 5.33 -23.12 -43.68
CA ALA A 397 6.12 -24.01 -42.84
C ALA A 397 5.52 -24.12 -41.42
N LEU A 398 5.21 -23.00 -40.78
CA LEU A 398 4.60 -22.98 -39.43
C LEU A 398 3.22 -23.66 -39.37
N ARG A 399 2.43 -23.62 -40.46
CA ARG A 399 1.13 -24.32 -40.53
C ARG A 399 1.27 -25.84 -40.61
N ASN A 400 2.24 -26.33 -41.38
CA ASN A 400 2.29 -27.72 -41.81
C ASN A 400 3.40 -28.55 -41.14
N GLU A 401 4.27 -27.91 -40.38
CA GLU A 401 5.28 -28.60 -39.59
C GLU A 401 4.66 -29.11 -38.27
N PRO A 402 4.71 -30.43 -38.01
CA PRO A 402 4.11 -31.02 -36.80
C PRO A 402 4.60 -30.39 -35.48
N LEU A 403 5.84 -29.91 -35.42
CA LEU A 403 6.39 -29.24 -34.23
C LEU A 403 5.56 -28.03 -33.80
N PHE A 404 4.97 -27.30 -34.75
CA PHE A 404 4.17 -26.10 -34.51
C PHE A 404 2.66 -26.36 -34.49
N ASP A 405 2.22 -27.61 -34.65
CA ASP A 405 0.79 -27.91 -34.58
C ASP A 405 0.24 -27.57 -33.19
N LYS A 406 -0.78 -26.70 -33.19
CA LYS A 406 -1.41 -26.10 -32.02
C LYS A 406 -0.43 -25.57 -30.96
N LEU A 407 0.78 -25.16 -31.38
CA LEU A 407 1.79 -24.66 -30.45
C LEU A 407 1.44 -23.28 -29.95
N PHE A 408 1.05 -22.39 -30.86
CA PHE A 408 0.70 -21.01 -30.57
C PHE A 408 -0.59 -20.61 -31.27
N ALA A 409 -1.29 -19.66 -30.67
CA ALA A 409 -2.60 -19.20 -31.09
C ALA A 409 -2.83 -17.74 -30.69
N TYR A 410 -3.71 -17.06 -31.42
CA TYR A 410 -4.10 -15.71 -31.09
C TYR A 410 -5.20 -15.69 -30.02
N ASN A 411 -4.92 -15.10 -28.88
CA ASN A 411 -5.86 -14.90 -27.79
C ASN A 411 -6.69 -13.63 -28.04
N THR A 412 -7.94 -13.83 -28.45
CA THR A 412 -8.87 -12.73 -28.75
C THR A 412 -9.30 -11.93 -27.52
N PHE A 413 -9.11 -12.49 -26.32
CA PHE A 413 -9.45 -11.83 -25.06
C PHE A 413 -8.37 -10.82 -24.63
N SER A 414 -7.09 -11.20 -24.74
CA SER A 414 -5.95 -10.34 -24.40
C SER A 414 -5.38 -9.53 -25.58
N ASP A 415 -5.77 -9.86 -26.82
CA ASP A 415 -5.20 -9.30 -28.07
C ASP A 415 -3.75 -9.73 -28.36
N ARG A 416 -3.29 -10.84 -27.79
CA ARG A 416 -1.90 -11.30 -27.86
C ARG A 416 -1.78 -12.71 -28.44
N VAL A 417 -0.57 -13.10 -28.84
CA VAL A 417 -0.28 -14.49 -29.19
C VAL A 417 0.14 -15.22 -27.92
N ASP A 418 -0.33 -16.44 -27.72
CA ASP A 418 0.06 -17.29 -26.60
C ASP A 418 0.66 -18.61 -27.10
N VAL A 419 1.61 -19.16 -26.35
CA VAL A 419 2.09 -20.54 -26.42
C VAL A 419 1.13 -21.41 -25.61
N LEU A 420 0.49 -22.39 -26.25
CA LEU A 420 -0.57 -23.21 -25.67
C LEU A 420 -0.07 -24.48 -24.98
N ARG A 421 1.15 -24.93 -25.28
CA ARG A 421 1.68 -26.21 -24.76
C ARG A 421 3.19 -26.22 -24.59
N ALA A 422 3.65 -27.12 -23.73
CA ALA A 422 5.04 -27.51 -23.67
C ALA A 422 5.54 -27.98 -25.05
N ASN A 423 6.80 -27.71 -25.34
CA ASN A 423 7.37 -27.85 -26.67
C ASN A 423 8.87 -28.11 -26.61
N ASP A 424 9.38 -28.67 -27.71
CA ASP A 424 10.78 -29.06 -27.84
C ASP A 424 11.74 -27.86 -27.97
N PHE A 425 11.20 -26.65 -28.12
CA PHE A 425 11.96 -25.40 -28.16
C PHE A 425 12.18 -24.79 -26.76
N GLY A 426 11.56 -25.36 -25.71
CA GLY A 426 11.66 -24.84 -24.34
C GLY A 426 10.90 -23.53 -24.12
N LEU A 427 10.01 -23.13 -25.04
CA LEU A 427 9.21 -21.92 -24.85
C LEU A 427 8.19 -22.13 -23.72
N PRO A 428 8.09 -21.22 -22.74
CA PRO A 428 7.12 -21.36 -21.66
C PRO A 428 5.69 -21.22 -22.18
N VAL A 429 4.76 -21.97 -21.59
CA VAL A 429 3.32 -21.83 -21.83
C VAL A 429 2.86 -20.46 -21.31
N GLY A 430 2.04 -19.75 -22.08
CA GLY A 430 1.58 -18.39 -21.78
C GLY A 430 1.93 -17.39 -22.87
N GLU A 431 2.13 -16.13 -22.51
CA GLU A 431 2.32 -15.03 -23.46
C GLU A 431 3.53 -15.24 -24.39
N TRP A 432 3.32 -15.05 -25.70
CA TRP A 432 4.37 -14.98 -26.69
C TRP A 432 5.15 -13.67 -26.57
N LYS A 433 6.48 -13.76 -26.47
CA LYS A 433 7.38 -12.61 -26.29
C LYS A 433 8.28 -12.45 -27.49
N ASP A 434 8.82 -11.26 -27.69
CA ASP A 434 9.75 -10.94 -28.80
C ASP A 434 10.93 -11.93 -28.91
N GLY A 435 11.44 -12.44 -27.79
CA GLY A 435 12.51 -13.44 -27.78
C GLY A 435 12.12 -14.78 -28.43
N HIS A 436 10.83 -15.12 -28.46
CA HIS A 436 10.36 -16.38 -29.05
C HIS A 436 10.44 -16.33 -30.59
N ASP A 437 10.30 -15.15 -31.20
CA ASP A 437 10.49 -14.98 -32.65
C ASP A 437 11.93 -15.29 -33.07
N LEU A 438 12.91 -14.98 -32.20
CA LEU A 438 14.31 -15.30 -32.42
C LEU A 438 14.58 -16.82 -32.38
N VAL A 439 13.90 -17.56 -31.50
CA VAL A 439 14.00 -19.02 -31.43
C VAL A 439 13.48 -19.66 -32.73
N LEU A 440 12.35 -19.17 -33.25
CA LEU A 440 11.81 -19.64 -34.53
C LEU A 440 12.69 -19.24 -35.71
N LEU A 441 13.25 -18.03 -35.68
CA LEU A 441 14.20 -17.56 -36.68
C LEU A 441 15.44 -18.46 -36.74
N GLU A 442 16.01 -18.80 -35.59
CA GLU A 442 17.14 -19.73 -35.51
C GLU A 442 16.77 -21.11 -36.08
N TRP A 443 15.59 -21.64 -35.71
CA TRP A 443 15.10 -22.91 -36.26
C TRP A 443 15.03 -22.87 -37.79
N PHE A 444 14.43 -21.83 -38.36
CA PHE A 444 14.36 -21.64 -39.80
C PHE A 444 15.74 -21.63 -40.46
N GLN A 445 16.69 -20.89 -39.90
CA GLN A 445 18.05 -20.79 -40.43
C GLN A 445 18.77 -22.14 -40.38
N ARG A 446 18.63 -22.88 -39.27
CA ARG A 446 19.25 -24.20 -39.07
C ARG A 446 18.68 -25.28 -40.00
N ILE A 447 17.38 -25.24 -40.30
CA ILE A 447 16.81 -26.15 -41.30
C ILE A 447 17.18 -25.77 -42.75
N GLY A 448 17.83 -24.61 -42.97
CA GLY A 448 18.33 -24.18 -44.27
C GLY A 448 17.48 -23.12 -44.99
N LEU A 449 16.59 -22.42 -44.27
CA LEU A 449 15.76 -21.33 -44.81
C LEU A 449 16.18 -19.98 -44.19
N GLN A 450 16.60 -19.04 -45.03
CA GLN A 450 17.22 -17.79 -44.61
C GLN A 450 16.21 -16.64 -44.49
N PHE A 451 15.17 -16.82 -43.65
CA PHE A 451 14.23 -15.73 -43.34
C PHE A 451 14.90 -14.66 -42.46
N ASN A 452 14.32 -13.47 -42.44
CA ASN A 452 14.66 -12.42 -41.47
C ASN A 452 13.63 -12.35 -40.32
N HIS A 453 13.98 -11.62 -39.26
CA HIS A 453 13.13 -11.47 -38.07
C HIS A 453 11.71 -11.00 -38.40
N THR A 454 11.56 -9.90 -39.15
CA THR A 454 10.26 -9.34 -39.52
C THR A 454 9.38 -10.33 -40.28
N GLN A 455 9.97 -11.19 -41.10
CA GLN A 455 9.23 -12.21 -41.84
C GLN A 455 8.69 -13.31 -40.93
N VAL A 456 9.49 -13.73 -39.94
CA VAL A 456 9.09 -14.73 -38.95
C VAL A 456 7.99 -14.17 -38.05
N GLU A 457 8.19 -12.97 -37.49
CA GLU A 457 7.19 -12.27 -36.67
C GLU A 457 5.84 -12.14 -37.40
N ARG A 458 5.84 -11.72 -38.67
CA ARG A 458 4.61 -11.63 -39.48
C ARG A 458 3.99 -13.00 -39.74
N ALA A 459 4.79 -14.02 -40.01
CA ALA A 459 4.30 -15.37 -40.23
C ALA A 459 3.66 -15.97 -38.98
N VAL A 460 4.27 -15.76 -37.80
CA VAL A 460 3.69 -16.15 -36.50
C VAL A 460 2.33 -15.49 -36.32
N ASN A 461 2.23 -14.17 -36.52
CA ASN A 461 0.96 -13.44 -36.41
C ASN A 461 -0.12 -13.96 -37.37
N ILE A 462 0.24 -14.29 -38.63
CA ILE A 462 -0.70 -14.87 -39.60
C ILE A 462 -1.23 -16.23 -39.12
N VAL A 463 -0.35 -17.14 -38.71
CA VAL A 463 -0.73 -18.49 -38.29
C VAL A 463 -1.47 -18.48 -36.94
N ALA A 464 -1.08 -17.60 -36.02
CA ALA A 464 -1.74 -17.41 -34.75
C ALA A 464 -3.20 -16.95 -34.94
N ALA A 465 -3.43 -15.99 -35.85
CA ALA A 465 -4.76 -15.45 -36.14
C ALA A 465 -5.72 -16.51 -36.72
N GLU A 466 -5.21 -17.46 -37.51
CA GLU A 466 -5.99 -18.59 -38.02
C GLU A 466 -6.43 -19.57 -36.92
N ARG A 467 -5.71 -19.59 -35.79
CA ARG A 467 -5.92 -20.48 -34.65
C ARG A 467 -6.47 -19.73 -33.45
N ALA A 468 -7.21 -18.65 -33.68
CA ALA A 468 -7.66 -17.76 -32.62
C ALA A 468 -8.57 -18.48 -31.60
N TYR A 469 -8.43 -18.13 -30.32
CA TYR A 469 -9.21 -18.70 -29.22
C TYR A 469 -9.58 -17.62 -28.18
N ASN A 470 -10.43 -17.97 -27.22
CA ASN A 470 -10.81 -17.06 -26.14
C ASN A 470 -10.90 -17.82 -24.81
N PRO A 471 -9.92 -17.68 -23.90
CA PRO A 471 -9.82 -18.51 -22.71
C PRO A 471 -11.05 -18.41 -21.79
N VAL A 472 -11.66 -17.23 -21.66
CA VAL A 472 -12.86 -17.03 -20.83
C VAL A 472 -14.08 -17.69 -21.47
N GLN A 473 -14.27 -17.53 -22.78
CA GLN A 473 -15.38 -18.19 -23.47
C GLN A 473 -15.23 -19.71 -23.47
N ASP A 474 -14.01 -20.20 -23.67
CA ASP A 474 -13.72 -21.64 -23.68
C ASP A 474 -13.95 -22.24 -22.29
N TYR A 475 -13.52 -21.54 -21.22
CA TYR A 475 -13.85 -21.89 -19.84
C TYR A 475 -15.36 -21.94 -19.61
N LEU A 476 -16.08 -20.85 -19.90
CA LEU A 476 -17.53 -20.75 -19.64
C LEU A 476 -18.34 -21.79 -20.44
N ARG A 477 -17.98 -22.06 -21.69
CA ARG A 477 -18.65 -23.08 -22.53
C ARG A 477 -18.30 -24.51 -22.09
N GLY A 478 -17.17 -24.72 -21.42
CA GLY A 478 -16.74 -26.02 -20.91
C GLY A 478 -17.38 -26.41 -19.58
N LEU A 479 -18.01 -25.47 -18.87
CA LEU A 479 -18.66 -25.72 -17.59
C LEU A 479 -19.94 -26.54 -17.73
N VAL A 480 -20.17 -27.46 -16.79
CA VAL A 480 -21.39 -28.27 -16.70
C VAL A 480 -22.07 -27.99 -15.37
N TRP A 481 -23.32 -27.51 -15.44
CA TRP A 481 -24.12 -27.19 -14.26
C TRP A 481 -24.72 -28.46 -13.65
N ASP A 482 -24.64 -28.58 -12.33
CA ASP A 482 -25.15 -29.71 -11.55
C ASP A 482 -26.66 -29.64 -11.22
N GLY A 483 -27.34 -28.59 -11.67
CA GLY A 483 -28.78 -28.39 -11.44
C GLY A 483 -29.15 -27.80 -10.07
N THR A 484 -28.17 -27.54 -9.19
CA THR A 484 -28.43 -26.96 -7.86
C THR A 484 -28.40 -25.43 -7.95
N LEU A 485 -29.44 -24.80 -7.42
CA LEU A 485 -29.62 -23.35 -7.44
C LEU A 485 -28.77 -22.70 -6.33
N ARG A 486 -27.70 -21.99 -6.71
CA ARG A 486 -26.77 -21.27 -5.82
C ARG A 486 -26.71 -19.77 -6.13
N LEU A 487 -26.99 -19.39 -7.37
CA LEU A 487 -26.78 -18.02 -7.86
C LEU A 487 -27.67 -16.96 -7.20
N ASP A 488 -28.80 -17.33 -6.60
CA ASP A 488 -29.69 -16.37 -5.92
C ASP A 488 -29.31 -16.12 -4.45
N THR A 489 -28.44 -16.97 -3.89
CA THR A 489 -28.08 -16.92 -2.47
C THR A 489 -26.58 -16.79 -2.23
N TRP A 490 -25.76 -16.76 -3.28
CA TRP A 490 -24.29 -16.72 -3.15
C TRP A 490 -23.77 -15.54 -2.30
N LEU A 491 -24.39 -14.36 -2.38
CA LEU A 491 -24.02 -13.22 -1.53
C LEU A 491 -24.27 -13.48 -0.04
N ARG A 492 -25.31 -14.25 0.30
CA ARG A 492 -25.56 -14.69 1.68
C ARG A 492 -24.61 -15.82 2.06
N ASP A 493 -24.56 -16.86 1.24
CA ASP A 493 -23.90 -18.12 1.58
C ASP A 493 -22.38 -18.01 1.65
N TYR A 494 -21.77 -17.20 0.78
CA TYR A 494 -20.30 -17.08 0.71
C TYR A 494 -19.79 -15.73 1.20
N VAL A 495 -20.55 -14.64 1.03
CA VAL A 495 -20.12 -13.27 1.40
C VAL A 495 -20.71 -12.82 2.75
N GLY A 496 -21.63 -13.61 3.32
CA GLY A 496 -22.26 -13.32 4.61
C GLY A 496 -23.17 -12.09 4.59
N ALA A 497 -23.62 -11.66 3.41
CA ALA A 497 -24.57 -10.56 3.30
C ALA A 497 -25.96 -11.00 3.80
N GLU A 498 -26.66 -10.10 4.49
CA GLU A 498 -28.06 -10.34 4.85
C GLU A 498 -28.90 -10.61 3.59
N GLN A 499 -29.75 -11.63 3.60
CA GLN A 499 -30.56 -11.95 2.43
C GLN A 499 -31.76 -11.01 2.30
N THR A 500 -31.72 -10.16 1.27
CA THR A 500 -32.88 -9.34 0.85
C THR A 500 -33.25 -9.65 -0.61
N ALA A 501 -34.44 -9.25 -1.04
CA ALA A 501 -34.86 -9.37 -2.45
C ALA A 501 -33.90 -8.61 -3.38
N TYR A 502 -33.48 -7.42 -2.96
CA TYR A 502 -32.46 -6.61 -3.63
C TYR A 502 -31.13 -7.35 -3.79
N LYS A 503 -30.55 -7.85 -2.69
CA LYS A 503 -29.24 -8.53 -2.71
C LYS A 503 -29.29 -9.81 -3.55
N ARG A 504 -30.38 -10.57 -3.50
CA ARG A 504 -30.63 -11.72 -4.40
C ARG A 504 -30.53 -11.30 -5.87
N ALA A 505 -31.26 -10.24 -6.24
CA ALA A 505 -31.32 -9.77 -7.61
C ALA A 505 -29.95 -9.25 -8.09
N VAL A 506 -29.30 -8.33 -7.37
CA VAL A 506 -28.01 -7.77 -7.83
C VAL A 506 -26.91 -8.84 -7.90
N GLY A 507 -26.91 -9.80 -6.98
CA GLY A 507 -25.96 -10.91 -6.97
C GLY A 507 -26.08 -11.78 -8.22
N SER A 508 -27.30 -12.20 -8.58
CA SER A 508 -27.49 -13.05 -9.77
C SER A 508 -27.31 -12.26 -11.07
N ARG A 509 -27.87 -11.04 -11.16
CA ARG A 509 -27.76 -10.18 -12.33
C ARG A 509 -26.33 -9.80 -12.65
N TRP A 510 -25.48 -9.55 -11.65
CA TRP A 510 -24.07 -9.22 -11.87
C TRP A 510 -23.29 -10.40 -12.49
N MET A 511 -23.51 -11.62 -11.97
CA MET A 511 -22.88 -12.84 -12.51
C MET A 511 -23.35 -13.15 -13.93
N ILE A 512 -24.66 -13.06 -14.20
CA ILE A 512 -25.21 -13.23 -15.56
C ILE A 512 -24.66 -12.14 -16.49
N GLY A 513 -24.51 -10.91 -16.01
CA GLY A 513 -23.91 -9.80 -16.76
C GLY A 513 -22.43 -10.03 -17.10
N ALA A 514 -21.66 -10.63 -16.19
CA ALA A 514 -20.27 -11.03 -16.44
C ALA A 514 -20.17 -12.09 -17.53
N VAL A 515 -21.05 -13.10 -17.49
CA VAL A 515 -21.17 -14.10 -18.56
C VAL A 515 -21.59 -13.45 -19.88
N ALA A 516 -22.55 -12.54 -19.86
CA ALA A 516 -23.01 -11.82 -21.05
C ALA A 516 -21.87 -11.01 -21.69
N ARG A 517 -21.04 -10.32 -20.91
CA ARG A 517 -19.86 -9.60 -21.41
C ARG A 517 -18.82 -10.51 -22.05
N ALA A 518 -18.61 -11.71 -21.50
CA ALA A 518 -17.67 -12.67 -22.04
C ALA A 518 -18.17 -13.34 -23.34
N LEU A 519 -19.42 -13.82 -23.34
CA LEU A 519 -20.01 -14.59 -24.46
C LEU A 519 -20.57 -13.70 -25.57
N LEU A 520 -20.97 -12.46 -25.26
CA LEU A 520 -21.41 -11.43 -26.20
C LEU A 520 -20.59 -10.14 -26.01
N PRO A 521 -19.36 -10.07 -26.55
CA PRO A 521 -18.51 -8.88 -26.42
C PRO A 521 -19.26 -7.60 -26.80
N GLY A 522 -19.26 -6.61 -25.90
CA GLY A 522 -19.98 -5.35 -26.06
C GLY A 522 -21.46 -5.39 -25.63
N ALA A 523 -21.92 -6.46 -24.99
CA ALA A 523 -23.18 -6.50 -24.24
C ALA A 523 -23.25 -5.31 -23.27
N LYS A 524 -24.43 -4.71 -23.09
CA LYS A 524 -24.56 -3.57 -22.18
C LYS A 524 -24.52 -4.07 -20.73
N MET A 525 -23.58 -3.55 -19.95
CA MET A 525 -23.55 -3.69 -18.50
C MET A 525 -23.10 -2.34 -17.95
N ASP A 526 -24.03 -1.60 -17.34
CA ASP A 526 -23.81 -0.25 -16.80
C ASP A 526 -23.77 -0.24 -15.26
N ASN A 527 -23.76 -1.42 -14.64
CA ASN A 527 -23.73 -1.59 -13.20
C ASN A 527 -22.45 -2.27 -12.71
N ALA A 528 -22.02 -1.92 -11.51
CA ALA A 528 -20.90 -2.51 -10.79
C ALA A 528 -21.32 -2.95 -9.39
N LEU A 529 -20.87 -4.12 -8.95
CA LEU A 529 -21.15 -4.66 -7.62
C LEU A 529 -20.15 -4.09 -6.61
N ILE A 530 -20.63 -3.48 -5.53
CA ILE A 530 -19.77 -2.81 -4.54
C ILE A 530 -19.89 -3.50 -3.18
N PHE A 531 -18.77 -3.98 -2.64
CA PHE A 531 -18.69 -4.60 -1.32
C PHE A 531 -18.29 -3.61 -0.23
N GLU A 532 -19.12 -3.52 0.79
CA GLU A 532 -18.96 -2.59 1.91
C GLU A 532 -18.70 -3.35 3.21
N GLY A 533 -17.72 -2.91 3.99
CA GLY A 533 -17.47 -3.47 5.31
C GLY A 533 -16.06 -3.12 5.79
N ALA A 534 -15.75 -3.46 7.03
CA ALA A 534 -14.43 -3.19 7.62
C ALA A 534 -13.28 -3.75 6.77
N GLN A 535 -12.12 -3.10 6.86
CA GLN A 535 -10.89 -3.57 6.22
C GLN A 535 -10.52 -4.97 6.74
N GLY A 536 -9.86 -5.77 5.88
CA GLY A 536 -9.41 -7.12 6.27
C GLY A 536 -10.49 -8.22 6.18
N LYS A 537 -11.66 -7.93 5.62
CA LYS A 537 -12.75 -8.91 5.41
C LYS A 537 -12.65 -9.76 4.14
N PHE A 538 -11.49 -9.85 3.47
CA PHE A 538 -11.31 -10.62 2.22
C PHE A 538 -12.21 -10.19 1.03
N LYS A 539 -12.68 -8.93 0.99
CA LYS A 539 -13.58 -8.41 -0.06
C LYS A 539 -12.99 -8.55 -1.47
N SER A 540 -11.76 -8.06 -1.67
CA SER A 540 -11.04 -8.18 -2.96
C SER A 540 -10.77 -9.64 -3.31
N THR A 541 -10.52 -10.48 -2.30
CA THR A 541 -10.29 -11.93 -2.47
C THR A 541 -11.52 -12.65 -3.05
N VAL A 542 -12.75 -12.16 -2.83
CA VAL A 542 -13.94 -12.73 -3.48
C VAL A 542 -13.87 -12.56 -5.00
N PHE A 543 -13.53 -11.37 -5.46
CA PHE A 543 -13.41 -11.08 -6.89
C PHE A 543 -12.22 -11.79 -7.53
N ASP A 544 -11.09 -11.89 -6.79
CA ASP A 544 -9.94 -12.71 -7.17
C ASP A 544 -10.32 -14.18 -7.36
N VAL A 545 -11.06 -14.78 -6.41
CA VAL A 545 -11.52 -16.17 -6.55
C VAL A 545 -12.46 -16.34 -7.74
N LEU A 546 -13.41 -15.42 -7.93
CA LEU A 546 -14.37 -15.50 -9.03
C LEU A 546 -13.71 -15.34 -10.41
N GLY A 547 -12.77 -14.41 -10.56
CA GLY A 547 -12.10 -14.11 -11.82
C GLY A 547 -10.87 -14.98 -12.11
N GLY A 548 -10.22 -15.51 -11.06
CA GLY A 548 -9.00 -16.30 -11.16
C GLY A 548 -7.91 -15.58 -11.96
N ALA A 549 -7.37 -16.26 -12.98
CA ALA A 549 -6.35 -15.70 -13.86
C ALA A 549 -6.80 -14.47 -14.69
N TRP A 550 -8.10 -14.16 -14.69
CA TRP A 550 -8.68 -13.00 -15.41
C TRP A 550 -9.20 -11.91 -14.46
N PHE A 551 -8.80 -11.95 -13.18
CA PHE A 551 -9.06 -10.89 -12.23
C PHE A 551 -7.98 -9.80 -12.30
N GLN A 552 -8.39 -8.55 -12.12
CA GLN A 552 -7.49 -7.41 -11.99
C GLN A 552 -7.95 -6.53 -10.82
N ASP A 553 -7.07 -6.33 -9.84
CA ASP A 553 -7.34 -5.57 -8.60
C ASP A 553 -7.17 -4.05 -8.76
N THR A 554 -6.57 -3.62 -9.87
CA THR A 554 -6.22 -2.22 -10.10
C THR A 554 -7.02 -1.65 -11.26
N CYS A 555 -7.97 -0.75 -10.94
CA CYS A 555 -8.66 0.04 -11.95
C CYS A 555 -7.67 1.05 -12.58
N PRO A 556 -7.48 1.04 -13.91
CA PRO A 556 -6.56 1.99 -14.55
C PRO A 556 -7.06 3.43 -14.46
N ASP A 557 -6.13 4.40 -14.47
CA ASP A 557 -6.43 5.85 -14.37
C ASP A 557 -7.36 6.31 -15.51
N ILE A 558 -8.63 6.57 -15.16
CA ILE A 558 -9.73 6.81 -16.08
C ILE A 558 -9.53 8.16 -16.77
N GLY A 559 -9.14 8.10 -18.04
CA GLY A 559 -8.87 9.28 -18.87
C GLY A 559 -7.55 9.22 -19.63
N ARG A 560 -6.66 8.29 -19.26
CA ARG A 560 -5.42 8.05 -20.02
C ARG A 560 -5.61 6.96 -21.07
N LYS A 561 -4.89 7.07 -22.18
CA LYS A 561 -4.91 6.09 -23.28
C LYS A 561 -4.56 4.68 -22.80
N ASP A 562 -3.59 4.57 -21.91
CA ASP A 562 -3.07 3.32 -21.35
C ASP A 562 -4.16 2.56 -20.55
N ALA A 563 -5.15 3.28 -20.03
CA ALA A 563 -6.25 2.69 -19.26
C ALA A 563 -7.09 1.71 -20.09
N LEU A 564 -7.33 2.03 -21.35
CA LEU A 564 -8.13 1.21 -22.27
C LEU A 564 -7.36 -0.04 -22.72
N GLU A 565 -6.04 0.08 -22.89
CA GLU A 565 -5.17 -1.04 -23.26
C GLU A 565 -5.05 -2.05 -22.10
N ASN A 566 -5.00 -1.56 -20.86
CA ASN A 566 -4.96 -2.37 -19.65
C ASN A 566 -6.28 -3.14 -19.36
N LEU A 567 -7.40 -2.81 -20.00
CA LEU A 567 -8.64 -3.61 -19.86
C LEU A 567 -8.56 -4.94 -20.61
N ARG A 568 -7.64 -5.07 -21.58
CA ARG A 568 -7.50 -6.29 -22.39
C ARG A 568 -6.93 -7.41 -21.53
N GLY A 569 -7.54 -8.59 -21.60
CA GLY A 569 -7.13 -9.74 -20.80
C GLY A 569 -7.72 -9.77 -19.39
N ALA A 570 -8.54 -8.80 -18.98
CA ALA A 570 -9.23 -8.79 -17.70
C ALA A 570 -10.74 -9.01 -17.85
N TRP A 571 -11.32 -9.87 -17.02
CA TRP A 571 -12.76 -10.18 -17.02
C TRP A 571 -13.48 -9.48 -15.87
N ILE A 572 -12.90 -9.54 -14.67
CA ILE A 572 -13.40 -8.86 -13.48
C ILE A 572 -12.36 -7.83 -13.06
N ILE A 573 -12.78 -6.56 -13.01
CA ILE A 573 -11.92 -5.44 -12.66
C ILE A 573 -12.43 -4.85 -11.35
N GLU A 574 -11.60 -4.90 -10.31
CA GLU A 574 -11.87 -4.25 -9.05
C GLU A 574 -11.52 -2.75 -9.11
N MET A 575 -12.42 -1.95 -8.56
CA MET A 575 -12.22 -0.55 -8.22
C MET A 575 -11.99 -0.49 -6.71
N GLY A 576 -10.73 -0.57 -6.30
CA GLY A 576 -10.33 -0.39 -4.90
C GLY A 576 -10.56 1.04 -4.41
N GLU A 577 -10.93 1.20 -3.14
CA GLU A 577 -11.06 2.50 -2.45
C GLU A 577 -12.01 3.51 -3.11
N LEU A 578 -13.23 3.08 -3.45
CA LEU A 578 -14.29 3.97 -3.96
C LEU A 578 -14.54 5.23 -3.11
N SER A 579 -14.29 5.17 -1.79
CA SER A 579 -14.40 6.32 -0.87
C SER A 579 -13.37 7.42 -1.11
N ALA A 580 -12.21 7.10 -1.68
CA ALA A 580 -11.14 8.06 -1.99
C ALA A 580 -11.42 8.87 -3.27
N MET A 581 -12.38 8.43 -4.11
CA MET A 581 -12.72 9.12 -5.35
C MET A 581 -13.30 10.52 -5.09
N ARG A 582 -12.83 11.50 -5.86
CA ARG A 582 -13.34 12.87 -5.81
C ARG A 582 -14.67 12.97 -6.57
N ALA A 583 -15.53 13.92 -6.19
CA ALA A 583 -16.81 14.12 -6.86
C ALA A 583 -16.67 14.38 -8.38
N ALA A 584 -15.56 15.01 -8.80
CA ALA A 584 -15.26 15.27 -10.21
C ALA A 584 -14.97 14.00 -11.04
N GLU A 585 -14.62 12.88 -10.40
CA GLU A 585 -14.22 11.63 -11.06
C GLU A 585 -15.39 10.65 -11.22
N ILE A 586 -16.52 10.91 -10.55
CA ILE A 586 -17.70 10.03 -10.53
C ILE A 586 -18.37 9.95 -11.90
N GLU A 587 -18.61 11.08 -12.58
CA GLU A 587 -19.29 11.08 -13.88
C GLU A 587 -18.44 10.43 -15.00
N PRO A 588 -17.13 10.70 -15.12
CA PRO A 588 -16.25 9.94 -16.00
C PRO A 588 -16.26 8.44 -15.72
N MET A 589 -16.23 8.03 -14.45
CA MET A 589 -16.33 6.62 -14.05
C MET A 589 -17.65 5.98 -14.48
N LYS A 590 -18.76 6.69 -14.28
CA LYS A 590 -20.10 6.25 -14.70
C LYS A 590 -20.17 6.00 -16.22
N GLN A 591 -19.56 6.88 -17.01
CA GLN A 591 -19.44 6.70 -18.46
C GLN A 591 -18.50 5.55 -18.82
N PHE A 592 -17.41 5.43 -18.08
CA PHE A 592 -16.46 4.34 -18.23
C PHE A 592 -17.16 3.01 -18.02
N ILE A 593 -17.79 2.75 -16.88
CA ILE A 593 -18.50 1.48 -16.60
C ILE A 593 -19.52 1.14 -17.71
N ALA A 594 -20.30 2.13 -18.16
CA ALA A 594 -21.38 1.92 -19.13
C ALA A 594 -20.92 1.71 -20.58
N ALA A 595 -19.64 1.92 -20.90
CA ALA A 595 -19.16 1.83 -22.28
C ALA A 595 -19.32 0.40 -22.85
N ARG A 596 -19.71 0.31 -24.12
CA ARG A 596 -19.87 -0.96 -24.84
C ARG A 596 -18.64 -1.35 -25.64
N GLN A 597 -17.89 -0.35 -26.08
CA GLN A 597 -16.68 -0.51 -26.88
C GLN A 597 -15.68 0.59 -26.51
N ASP A 598 -14.41 0.26 -26.58
CA ASP A 598 -13.30 1.19 -26.39
C ASP A 598 -12.65 1.45 -27.75
N ARG A 599 -12.41 2.73 -28.07
CA ARG A 599 -11.77 3.12 -29.32
C ARG A 599 -10.39 3.67 -29.05
N TYR A 600 -9.36 2.90 -29.38
CA TYR A 600 -7.97 3.31 -29.20
C TYR A 600 -7.06 2.71 -30.26
N ARG A 601 -5.83 3.21 -30.34
CA ARG A 601 -4.75 2.67 -31.17
C ARG A 601 -3.76 1.95 -30.24
N PRO A 602 -3.61 0.62 -30.33
CA PRO A 602 -2.63 -0.13 -29.54
C PRO A 602 -1.23 0.44 -29.70
N SER A 603 -0.36 0.24 -28.72
CA SER A 603 0.98 0.85 -28.68
C SER A 603 1.83 0.52 -29.93
N TYR A 604 1.65 -0.67 -30.51
CA TYR A 604 2.30 -1.09 -31.77
C TYR A 604 1.34 -1.12 -32.98
N GLY A 605 0.07 -0.77 -32.78
CA GLY A 605 -0.92 -0.70 -33.84
C GLY A 605 -0.62 0.47 -34.79
N ARG A 606 -0.95 0.32 -36.08
CA ARG A 606 -0.86 1.43 -37.07
C ARG A 606 -2.14 2.24 -37.17
N ARG A 607 -3.28 1.68 -36.75
CA ARG A 607 -4.62 2.26 -36.89
C ARG A 607 -5.37 2.16 -35.56
N ALA A 608 -6.25 3.11 -35.30
CA ALA A 608 -7.21 2.97 -34.22
C ALA A 608 -8.25 1.92 -34.59
N ALA A 609 -8.67 1.12 -33.62
CA ALA A 609 -9.70 0.10 -33.76
C ALA A 609 -10.74 0.24 -32.63
N ASN A 610 -11.91 -0.37 -32.83
CA ASN A 610 -12.94 -0.47 -31.81
C ASN A 610 -12.84 -1.86 -31.17
N TYR A 611 -12.71 -1.89 -29.85
CA TYR A 611 -12.61 -3.10 -29.06
C TYR A 611 -13.89 -3.26 -28.24
N PRO A 612 -14.73 -4.28 -28.50
CA PRO A 612 -15.93 -4.52 -27.71
C PRO A 612 -15.54 -4.94 -26.30
N ARG A 613 -16.22 -4.38 -25.29
CA ARG A 613 -15.89 -4.66 -23.89
C ARG A 613 -16.37 -6.02 -23.45
N THR A 614 -15.45 -6.76 -22.85
CA THR A 614 -15.64 -8.12 -22.31
C THR A 614 -15.55 -8.18 -20.79
N CYS A 615 -15.21 -7.09 -20.11
CA CYS A 615 -15.08 -7.02 -18.66
C CYS A 615 -16.33 -6.50 -17.94
N VAL A 616 -16.42 -6.83 -16.65
CA VAL A 616 -17.35 -6.23 -15.68
C VAL A 616 -16.57 -5.58 -14.54
N PHE A 617 -17.23 -4.64 -13.87
CA PHE A 617 -16.64 -3.90 -12.76
C PHE A 617 -17.22 -4.36 -11.44
N ALA A 618 -16.33 -4.43 -10.45
CA ALA A 618 -16.62 -4.63 -9.06
C ALA A 618 -15.88 -3.57 -8.25
N GLY A 619 -16.24 -3.35 -6.99
CA GLY A 619 -15.49 -2.43 -6.15
C GLY A 619 -15.58 -2.78 -4.69
N THR A 620 -14.63 -2.26 -3.92
CA THR A 620 -14.58 -2.45 -2.48
C THR A 620 -14.45 -1.11 -1.78
N THR A 621 -15.14 -0.95 -0.66
CA THR A 621 -15.09 0.27 0.15
C THR A 621 -15.13 -0.06 1.63
N ASN A 622 -14.38 0.72 2.42
CA ASN A 622 -14.42 0.64 3.88
C ASN A 622 -15.41 1.65 4.49
N GLY A 623 -15.83 2.66 3.72
CA GLY A 623 -16.78 3.68 4.16
C GLY A 623 -18.23 3.30 3.85
N GLU A 624 -19.14 3.65 4.77
CA GLU A 624 -20.60 3.43 4.61
C GLU A 624 -21.27 4.54 3.78
N LYS A 625 -20.67 5.75 3.73
CA LYS A 625 -21.13 6.90 2.93
C LYS A 625 -20.05 7.30 1.93
N TYR A 626 -20.13 6.77 0.71
CA TYR A 626 -19.14 7.02 -0.35
C TYR A 626 -19.76 7.53 -1.65
N LEU A 627 -21.08 7.53 -1.76
CA LEU A 627 -21.81 8.02 -2.93
C LEU A 627 -22.09 9.52 -2.78
N LYS A 628 -21.55 10.36 -3.67
CA LYS A 628 -21.61 11.84 -3.57
C LYS A 628 -22.61 12.52 -4.52
N ASP A 629 -23.35 11.75 -5.32
CA ASP A 629 -24.26 12.26 -6.37
C ASP A 629 -25.68 11.66 -6.19
N ASP A 630 -26.70 12.19 -6.87
CA ASP A 630 -28.09 11.73 -6.79
C ASP A 630 -28.43 10.58 -7.76
N GLU A 631 -27.65 10.42 -8.85
CA GLU A 631 -27.89 9.37 -9.86
C GLU A 631 -26.93 8.17 -9.75
N ASN A 632 -27.00 7.38 -8.69
CA ASN A 632 -26.07 6.26 -8.42
C ASN A 632 -26.59 4.87 -8.81
N ARG A 633 -27.54 4.79 -9.75
CA ARG A 633 -28.10 3.52 -10.25
C ARG A 633 -27.05 2.50 -10.74
N ARG A 634 -25.82 2.96 -11.04
CA ARG A 634 -24.71 2.17 -11.56
C ARG A 634 -23.95 1.39 -10.47
N PHE A 635 -24.11 1.73 -9.19
CA PHE A 635 -23.44 1.01 -8.11
C PHE A 635 -24.45 0.16 -7.36
N TRP A 636 -24.16 -1.13 -7.22
CA TRP A 636 -24.97 -2.08 -6.46
C TRP A 636 -24.31 -2.35 -5.11
N PRO A 637 -24.60 -1.54 -4.07
CA PRO A 637 -24.01 -1.72 -2.74
C PRO A 637 -24.46 -3.01 -2.07
N VAL A 638 -23.51 -3.74 -1.50
CA VAL A 638 -23.74 -4.94 -0.70
C VAL A 638 -22.84 -4.90 0.53
N SER A 639 -23.45 -4.74 1.70
CA SER A 639 -22.74 -4.84 2.97
C SER A 639 -22.40 -6.29 3.28
N VAL A 640 -21.11 -6.55 3.53
CA VAL A 640 -20.54 -7.89 3.69
C VAL A 640 -20.39 -8.29 5.16
N GLY A 641 -20.70 -9.55 5.44
CA GLY A 641 -20.60 -10.14 6.77
C GLY A 641 -19.27 -10.87 6.96
N THR A 642 -19.37 -12.17 7.25
CA THR A 642 -18.24 -13.09 7.31
C THR A 642 -18.12 -13.79 5.96
N ILE A 643 -16.95 -13.71 5.33
CA ILE A 643 -16.71 -14.27 4.00
C ILE A 643 -16.09 -15.67 4.13
N ASP A 644 -16.71 -16.67 3.51
CA ASP A 644 -16.18 -18.02 3.37
C ASP A 644 -15.53 -18.21 1.99
N ILE A 645 -14.25 -17.89 1.93
CA ILE A 645 -13.44 -18.02 0.71
C ILE A 645 -13.26 -19.49 0.29
N GLN A 646 -13.24 -20.43 1.22
CA GLN A 646 -13.02 -21.84 0.89
C GLN A 646 -14.26 -22.45 0.25
N ALA A 647 -15.45 -22.18 0.79
CA ALA A 647 -16.71 -22.56 0.17
C ALA A 647 -16.87 -21.92 -1.22
N LEU A 648 -16.52 -20.63 -1.36
CA LEU A 648 -16.56 -19.95 -2.65
C LEU A 648 -15.62 -20.59 -3.68
N ARG A 649 -14.38 -20.91 -3.31
CA ARG A 649 -13.41 -21.57 -4.20
C ARG A 649 -13.92 -22.92 -4.68
N ARG A 650 -14.53 -23.70 -3.78
CA ARG A 650 -15.11 -25.01 -4.10
C ARG A 650 -16.25 -24.89 -5.11
N ASP A 651 -17.16 -23.94 -4.92
CA ASP A 651 -18.41 -23.86 -5.68
C ASP A 651 -18.35 -22.87 -6.85
N ARG A 652 -17.22 -22.17 -7.06
CA ARG A 652 -16.99 -21.18 -8.12
C ARG A 652 -17.44 -21.65 -9.50
N ASP A 653 -16.98 -22.82 -9.92
CA ASP A 653 -17.27 -23.34 -11.26
C ASP A 653 -18.77 -23.65 -11.42
N GLN A 654 -19.46 -24.07 -10.35
CA GLN A 654 -20.90 -24.29 -10.36
C GLN A 654 -21.71 -22.99 -10.38
N LEU A 655 -21.24 -21.94 -9.70
CA LEU A 655 -21.83 -20.60 -9.79
C LEU A 655 -21.77 -20.06 -11.22
N TRP A 656 -20.62 -20.19 -11.88
CA TRP A 656 -20.48 -19.80 -13.29
C TRP A 656 -21.30 -20.69 -14.23
N ALA A 657 -21.35 -22.00 -13.99
CA ALA A 657 -22.14 -22.93 -14.79
C ALA A 657 -23.64 -22.59 -14.74
N GLU A 658 -24.16 -22.29 -13.54
CA GLU A 658 -25.54 -21.84 -13.35
C GLU A 658 -25.80 -20.49 -14.05
N ALA A 659 -24.88 -19.53 -13.94
CA ALA A 659 -25.00 -18.24 -14.62
C ALA A 659 -25.02 -18.40 -16.16
N VAL A 660 -24.19 -19.29 -16.72
CA VAL A 660 -24.20 -19.64 -18.15
C VAL A 660 -25.53 -20.30 -18.54
N HIS A 661 -26.04 -21.22 -17.74
CA HIS A 661 -27.33 -21.87 -17.99
C HIS A 661 -28.46 -20.83 -18.05
N ARG A 662 -28.56 -19.96 -17.04
CA ARG A 662 -29.58 -18.89 -16.95
C ARG A 662 -29.45 -17.87 -18.09
N PHE A 663 -28.22 -17.48 -18.44
CA PHE A 663 -27.96 -16.61 -19.59
C PHE A 663 -28.46 -17.22 -20.91
N ASN A 664 -28.14 -18.50 -21.16
CA ASN A 664 -28.58 -19.20 -22.36
C ASN A 664 -30.10 -19.42 -22.39
N ALA A 665 -30.75 -19.50 -21.22
CA ALA A 665 -32.21 -19.51 -21.10
C ALA A 665 -32.87 -18.14 -21.37
N GLY A 666 -32.08 -17.09 -21.64
CA GLY A 666 -32.57 -15.75 -21.94
C GLY A 666 -32.90 -14.91 -20.71
N GLU A 667 -32.41 -15.31 -19.53
CA GLU A 667 -32.61 -14.52 -18.32
C GLU A 667 -31.88 -13.16 -18.42
N GLN A 668 -32.59 -12.08 -18.06
CA GLN A 668 -32.02 -10.73 -18.11
C GLN A 668 -30.93 -10.52 -17.05
N TRP A 669 -29.98 -9.62 -17.29
CA TRP A 669 -28.92 -9.27 -16.34
C TRP A 669 -28.97 -7.82 -15.84
N TRP A 670 -30.07 -7.12 -16.11
CA TRP A 670 -30.39 -5.82 -15.54
C TRP A 670 -31.58 -5.95 -14.58
N LEU A 671 -31.69 -5.00 -13.64
CA LEU A 671 -32.80 -4.95 -12.69
C LEU A 671 -34.11 -4.58 -13.40
N ASN A 672 -35.22 -5.21 -12.99
CA ASN A 672 -36.55 -4.80 -13.41
C ASN A 672 -37.04 -3.56 -12.63
N ALA A 673 -38.22 -3.03 -12.98
CA ALA A 673 -38.74 -1.81 -12.38
C ALA A 673 -38.93 -1.90 -10.85
N ALA A 674 -39.38 -3.05 -10.33
CA ALA A 674 -39.57 -3.26 -8.89
C ALA A 674 -38.22 -3.36 -8.15
N GLU A 675 -37.29 -4.15 -8.68
CA GLU A 675 -35.93 -4.28 -8.15
C GLU A 675 -35.16 -2.94 -8.18
N THR A 676 -35.46 -2.08 -9.15
CA THR A 676 -34.87 -0.75 -9.27
C THR A 676 -35.32 0.18 -8.14
N VAL A 677 -36.57 0.06 -7.67
CA VAL A 677 -37.08 0.86 -6.54
C VAL A 677 -36.33 0.50 -5.26
N ASP A 678 -36.18 -0.80 -4.98
CA ASP A 678 -35.41 -1.27 -3.82
C ASP A 678 -33.95 -0.83 -3.90
N ALA A 679 -33.36 -0.86 -5.10
CA ALA A 679 -32.01 -0.38 -5.36
C ALA A 679 -31.83 1.11 -5.04
N VAL A 680 -32.81 1.95 -5.39
CA VAL A 680 -32.77 3.39 -5.11
C VAL A 680 -32.82 3.65 -3.60
N GLY A 681 -33.63 2.91 -2.84
CA GLY A 681 -33.68 3.04 -1.38
C GLY A 681 -32.34 2.70 -0.71
N GLU A 682 -31.73 1.58 -1.09
CA GLU A 682 -30.41 1.15 -0.58
C GLU A 682 -29.28 2.12 -0.99
N GLN A 683 -29.34 2.69 -2.20
CA GLN A 683 -28.37 3.70 -2.67
C GLN A 683 -28.53 5.03 -1.94
N ALA A 684 -29.75 5.49 -1.68
CA ALA A 684 -30.02 6.73 -0.98
C ALA A 684 -29.48 6.72 0.45
N ALA A 685 -29.56 5.58 1.14
CA ALA A 685 -29.02 5.40 2.50
C ALA A 685 -27.49 5.61 2.60
N ARG A 686 -26.77 5.51 1.48
CA ARG A 686 -25.29 5.58 1.40
C ARG A 686 -24.77 6.89 0.82
N LYS A 687 -25.68 7.85 0.59
CA LYS A 687 -25.32 9.20 0.17
C LYS A 687 -24.55 9.88 1.29
N ALA A 688 -23.39 10.44 0.96
CA ALA A 688 -22.69 11.34 1.88
C ALA A 688 -23.48 12.65 1.99
N ASP A 689 -23.84 13.04 3.22
CA ASP A 689 -24.41 14.35 3.48
C ASP A 689 -23.38 15.43 3.16
N ASP A 690 -23.85 16.62 2.78
CA ASP A 690 -22.93 17.74 2.55
C ASP A 690 -22.24 18.13 3.87
N ASP A 691 -20.92 18.31 3.87
CA ASP A 691 -20.16 18.69 5.07
C ASP A 691 -20.68 19.99 5.74
N TRP A 692 -21.38 20.86 5.01
CA TRP A 692 -22.01 22.06 5.56
C TRP A 692 -23.33 21.79 6.27
N LEU A 693 -23.98 20.65 6.00
CA LEU A 693 -25.26 20.28 6.60
C LEU A 693 -25.22 20.23 8.14
N PRO A 694 -24.29 19.52 8.80
CA PRO A 694 -24.25 19.51 10.26
C PRO A 694 -23.92 20.89 10.86
N ILE A 695 -23.09 21.69 10.17
CA ILE A 695 -22.70 23.04 10.61
C ILE A 695 -23.89 24.00 10.55
N ILE A 696 -24.59 24.02 9.42
CA ILE A 696 -25.77 24.87 9.20
C ILE A 696 -26.93 24.41 10.08
N ALA A 697 -27.15 23.11 10.25
CA ALA A 697 -28.19 22.57 11.13
C ALA A 697 -27.94 22.97 12.60
N ALA A 698 -26.71 22.85 13.10
CA ALA A 698 -26.36 23.28 14.45
C ALA A 698 -26.49 24.79 14.65
N TRP A 699 -26.12 25.59 13.63
CA TRP A 699 -26.32 27.04 13.66
C TRP A 699 -27.81 27.41 13.68
N LEU A 700 -28.64 26.74 12.87
CA LEU A 700 -30.10 26.93 12.86
C LEU A 700 -30.76 26.51 14.17
N ALA A 701 -30.30 25.44 14.81
CA ALA A 701 -30.82 24.97 16.09
C ALA A 701 -30.48 25.91 17.26
N ASN A 702 -29.40 26.68 17.16
CA ASN A 702 -29.01 27.69 18.15
C ASN A 702 -29.66 29.06 17.92
N LEU A 703 -30.51 29.21 16.91
CA LEU A 703 -31.30 30.41 16.66
C LEU A 703 -32.64 30.36 17.42
N ASP A 704 -32.60 30.33 18.75
CA ASP A 704 -33.78 30.44 19.61
C ASP A 704 -33.95 31.88 20.12
N GLY A 705 -35.04 32.54 19.71
CA GLY A 705 -35.61 33.71 20.41
C GLY A 705 -35.54 35.06 19.67
N ASP A 706 -36.73 35.58 19.33
CA ASP A 706 -37.09 36.97 18.99
C ASP A 706 -36.40 37.67 17.80
N PHE A 707 -37.18 37.77 16.71
CA PHE A 707 -36.81 38.48 15.51
C PHE A 707 -37.93 39.44 15.06
N GLU A 708 -38.24 40.44 15.89
CA GLU A 708 -38.88 41.67 15.41
C GLU A 708 -37.80 42.64 14.91
N GLY A 709 -37.56 42.69 13.60
CA GLY A 709 -36.65 43.66 12.99
C GLY A 709 -36.09 43.27 11.62
N ILE A 710 -35.61 44.26 10.84
CA ILE A 710 -35.12 44.13 9.46
C ILE A 710 -33.82 43.30 9.33
N ASP A 711 -33.08 43.06 10.43
CA ASP A 711 -31.85 42.25 10.48
C ASP A 711 -32.08 40.77 10.86
N SER A 712 -33.34 40.30 10.87
CA SER A 712 -33.70 39.00 11.41
C SER A 712 -33.56 37.79 10.49
N HIS A 713 -33.31 38.00 9.20
CA HIS A 713 -33.61 36.96 8.22
C HIS A 713 -32.44 35.97 8.05
N ILE A 714 -32.77 34.69 7.85
CA ILE A 714 -31.79 33.66 7.47
C ILE A 714 -31.51 33.83 5.98
N THR A 715 -30.33 34.30 5.60
CA THR A 715 -29.96 34.50 4.18
C THR A 715 -28.66 33.79 3.84
N ASN A 716 -28.37 33.64 2.54
CA ASN A 716 -27.12 33.03 2.09
C ASN A 716 -25.89 33.79 2.60
N ALA A 717 -25.95 35.13 2.68
CA ALA A 717 -24.84 35.93 3.20
C ALA A 717 -24.56 35.59 4.67
N ARG A 718 -25.63 35.51 5.47
CA ARG A 718 -25.55 35.22 6.90
C ARG A 718 -25.13 33.78 7.19
N ILE A 719 -25.60 32.81 6.40
CA ILE A 719 -25.13 31.42 6.48
C ILE A 719 -23.62 31.35 6.22
N LYS A 720 -23.11 32.10 5.23
CA LYS A 720 -21.67 32.12 4.94
C LYS A 720 -20.84 32.75 6.06
N THR A 721 -21.30 33.86 6.63
CA THR A 721 -20.54 34.59 7.67
C THR A 721 -20.68 33.95 9.04
N ASP A 722 -21.89 33.62 9.45
CA ASP A 722 -22.21 33.29 10.84
C ASP A 722 -22.09 31.77 11.08
N ALA A 723 -22.56 30.95 10.14
CA ALA A 723 -22.49 29.49 10.25
C ALA A 723 -21.15 28.95 9.73
N LEU A 724 -20.74 29.37 8.53
CA LEU A 724 -19.57 28.81 7.84
C LEU A 724 -18.26 29.58 8.09
N ARG A 725 -18.32 30.72 8.79
CA ARG A 725 -17.17 31.60 9.12
C ARG A 725 -16.31 32.00 7.90
N ILE A 726 -16.92 32.13 6.74
CA ILE A 726 -16.25 32.57 5.50
C ILE A 726 -16.10 34.10 5.55
N PRO A 727 -14.87 34.65 5.44
CA PRO A 727 -14.63 36.10 5.51
C PRO A 727 -15.36 36.89 4.41
N ILE A 728 -15.89 38.06 4.76
CA ILE A 728 -16.64 38.94 3.83
C ILE A 728 -15.79 39.34 2.60
N SER A 729 -14.46 39.43 2.76
CA SER A 729 -13.51 39.73 1.68
C SER A 729 -13.47 38.68 0.56
N GLU A 730 -13.95 37.47 0.82
CA GLU A 730 -13.95 36.34 -0.14
C GLU A 730 -15.30 36.19 -0.88
N LEU A 731 -16.34 36.94 -0.48
CA LEU A 731 -17.69 36.85 -1.07
C LEU A 731 -17.79 37.41 -2.51
N GLY A 732 -16.76 38.11 -3.00
CA GLY A 732 -16.80 38.94 -4.22
C GLY A 732 -16.20 38.35 -5.50
N ARG A 733 -15.81 37.07 -5.56
CA ARG A 733 -15.23 36.45 -6.79
C ARG A 733 -15.92 35.13 -7.15
N ARG A 734 -15.62 34.62 -8.35
CA ARG A 734 -16.22 33.49 -9.14
C ARG A 734 -16.84 32.29 -8.38
N ASP A 735 -16.58 32.10 -7.10
CA ASP A 735 -17.10 31.02 -6.24
C ASP A 735 -18.50 31.31 -5.62
N ALA A 736 -18.99 32.56 -5.70
CA ALA A 736 -20.29 32.95 -5.13
C ALA A 736 -21.50 32.11 -5.64
N ASP A 737 -21.45 31.64 -6.89
CA ASP A 737 -22.53 30.82 -7.50
C ASP A 737 -22.46 29.33 -7.09
N LYS A 738 -21.26 28.81 -6.77
CA LYS A 738 -21.04 27.43 -6.32
C LYS A 738 -21.54 27.25 -4.88
N ASP A 739 -21.13 28.15 -3.98
CA ASP A 739 -21.60 28.14 -2.60
C ASP A 739 -23.11 28.36 -2.50
N GLY A 740 -23.66 29.21 -3.38
CA GLY A 740 -25.09 29.51 -3.41
C GLY A 740 -25.94 28.29 -3.74
N LYS A 741 -25.47 27.40 -4.62
CA LYS A 741 -26.11 26.12 -4.94
C LYS A 741 -25.99 25.12 -3.78
N ARG A 742 -24.83 25.09 -3.13
CA ARG A 742 -24.55 24.22 -1.99
C ARG A 742 -25.41 24.56 -0.77
N ILE A 743 -25.50 25.85 -0.43
CA ILE A 743 -26.40 26.36 0.62
C ILE A 743 -27.85 26.06 0.27
N ARG A 744 -28.26 26.20 -0.99
CA ARG A 744 -29.63 25.85 -1.41
C ARG A 744 -29.94 24.39 -1.13
N TYR A 745 -29.07 23.47 -1.56
CA TYR A 745 -29.24 22.04 -1.32
C TYR A 745 -29.37 21.72 0.19
N VAL A 746 -28.48 22.27 1.02
CA VAL A 746 -28.51 22.05 2.47
C VAL A 746 -29.80 22.60 3.09
N MET A 747 -30.20 23.83 2.75
CA MET A 747 -31.39 24.46 3.31
C MET A 747 -32.68 23.73 2.90
N GLU A 748 -32.79 23.28 1.64
CA GLU A 748 -33.91 22.46 1.17
C GLU A 748 -33.94 21.09 1.88
N THR A 749 -32.79 20.47 2.12
CA THR A 749 -32.67 19.21 2.89
C THR A 749 -33.12 19.37 4.34
N LEU A 750 -32.89 20.56 4.93
CA LEU A 750 -33.34 20.91 6.28
C LEU A 750 -34.80 21.43 6.33
N GLY A 751 -35.50 21.42 5.18
CA GLY A 751 -36.92 21.77 5.07
C GLY A 751 -37.22 23.25 4.83
N TYR A 752 -36.24 24.08 4.50
CA TYR A 752 -36.42 25.51 4.24
C TYR A 752 -36.62 25.82 2.75
N GLN A 753 -37.45 26.81 2.44
CA GLN A 753 -37.74 27.32 1.10
C GLN A 753 -37.32 28.78 0.94
N ARG A 754 -37.07 29.21 -0.31
CA ARG A 754 -36.74 30.62 -0.59
C ARG A 754 -37.99 31.51 -0.55
N GLY A 755 -37.96 32.50 0.32
CA GLY A 755 -38.95 33.58 0.37
C GLY A 755 -38.81 34.61 -0.76
N LYS A 756 -39.74 35.58 -0.76
CA LYS A 756 -39.71 36.71 -1.70
C LYS A 756 -38.50 37.61 -1.45
N GLN A 757 -38.02 38.26 -2.49
CA GLN A 757 -36.88 39.16 -2.42
C GLN A 757 -37.20 40.38 -1.55
N ILE A 758 -36.32 40.67 -0.60
CA ILE A 758 -36.39 41.80 0.31
C ILE A 758 -35.14 42.67 0.17
N ARG A 759 -35.14 43.85 0.79
CA ARG A 759 -33.95 44.68 0.94
C ARG A 759 -33.47 44.63 2.39
N VAL A 760 -32.24 44.16 2.60
CA VAL A 760 -31.54 44.20 3.89
C VAL A 760 -30.37 45.15 3.73
N ASN A 761 -30.30 46.21 4.55
CA ASN A 761 -29.23 47.22 4.50
C ASN A 761 -28.94 47.80 3.09
N GLY A 762 -30.01 48.01 2.30
CA GLY A 762 -29.92 48.57 0.94
C GLY A 762 -29.58 47.56 -0.17
N VAL A 763 -29.25 46.32 0.19
CA VAL A 763 -28.89 45.25 -0.76
C VAL A 763 -30.06 44.29 -0.95
N PRO A 764 -30.40 43.90 -2.20
CA PRO A 764 -31.40 42.86 -2.44
C PRO A 764 -30.94 41.49 -1.94
N ASP A 765 -31.75 40.85 -1.09
CA ASP A 765 -31.50 39.49 -0.59
C ASP A 765 -32.80 38.64 -0.57
N ARG A 766 -32.68 37.31 -0.45
CA ARG A 766 -33.82 36.39 -0.37
C ARG A 766 -33.70 35.52 0.88
N PRO A 767 -34.65 35.59 1.82
CA PRO A 767 -34.59 34.81 3.06
C PRO A 767 -34.97 33.35 2.83
N TRP A 768 -34.48 32.50 3.71
CA TRP A 768 -34.93 31.12 3.88
C TRP A 768 -36.02 31.09 4.93
N LEU A 769 -37.15 30.48 4.57
CA LEU A 769 -38.34 30.33 5.40
C LEU A 769 -38.56 28.84 5.62
N LYS A 770 -38.85 28.43 6.85
CA LYS A 770 -39.18 27.04 7.15
C LYS A 770 -40.63 26.73 6.79
#